data_AF-A0A9K3LGB0-F1
#
_entry.id   AF-A0A9K3LGB0-F1
#
_cell.length_a   1.000
_cell.length_b   1.000
_cell.length_c   1.000
_cell.angle_alpha   90.00
_cell.angle_beta   90.00
_cell.angle_gamma   90.00
#
_symmetry.space_group_name_H-M   'P 1'
#
loop_
_entity.id
_entity.type
_entity.pdbx_description
1 polymer ?
#
loop_
_entity_poly.entity_id
_entity_poly.type
_entity_poly.pdbx_seq_one_letter_code
_entity_poly.pdbx_strand_id
1 'polypeptide(L)'
;MVLLTTLNKLSSSLTKTIGPPLFRTGLSLRNKLVPRNPNTINNYWIDMLFMIPYSQKLLSLAIYEETKVQIDSFRRQRFDAIAATDFYNDKDDRHDKEVQNLQDSLRNATLDASATVQMAEIRTKILNEILRPSLLPTETWGNDIENSWRYNIRLVAWIRKEILLAKYGPFIQEAMMAYPSLRMSPQFQSSNRRRFFIDLMNRGIIQWDHNNTSTDNTPYNESLATIQRLPRTNVVVKALRMRDWATQKNSSRFRQAVLPLVTKLGGTEYQSSLEDDDKEEEEEEEDVLIQTPKKIGTTSGHLAVSKPGTFLFPHAIIPPETKLGDTSLDDLLEVVTGGYINNCGPLNALCQEANCYQLWTREYVEHLGDYLLRRIESSNCCESTVILDVGAGDGLLIQCLKEYMYDQMMTSKPKAGKTGYKTDLEIVATRGMPKLVATDDMSWNIFTKANVEKLSVDQALQKYTQATKRRTTKDTLSDESNQEHPSENQSGSSQVVVLCSWMPMGEDWSAKFREAGVDEYILIGESDDGSCGHNWWTWGNSAFRDGTIESPTGIPSVAPYIQDGYERRDLKELTSYQFSSFDCAISKSSNTKPTPLIMRMDDGDVYLLPTLRACCPNCRRDLHPTKREREGGVDPFSARDDGSIDESLLEDKDEAVSTTTAQTPPFVFSKEDVSSFLTLKLEQLPILTEDGQQTPIGARGWYSSAVLAAMLLCGHDTLHNDLFSHDKESDGATNTPTMMIELGSGTVGLVGMTLAWIMAQQAKGMIICDSLSSSAATKIVVTDYDVEVLRQLEKNVHETNRRLCDYFGKDASTNVPKIEVAHLDWNEYDQDQPLLMPALGRDYENNNEVPDPYQVTFVCGAALVYTEETEVCADQVAKILRMHPQAAVWVVQWPRNGWFQVFQMQLQQKHKCRVQKFSPSKDIHPHIHELAEQFMAPQFELDVEHIKAVRITSPSKIEP
;
A
#
# COMPACT_ATOMS: atom_id res chain seq x y z
N MET A 1 0.61 33.70 14.81
CA MET A 1 0.89 32.70 15.88
C MET A 1 -0.14 32.70 17.02
N VAL A 2 -0.34 33.80 17.77
CA VAL A 2 -1.29 33.82 18.91
C VAL A 2 -2.69 33.33 18.54
N LEU A 3 -3.26 33.79 17.42
CA LEU A 3 -4.57 33.33 16.93
C LEU A 3 -4.60 31.81 16.69
N LEU A 4 -3.57 31.24 16.06
CA LEU A 4 -3.46 29.80 15.80
C LEU A 4 -3.40 29.00 17.11
N THR A 5 -2.63 29.47 18.09
CA THR A 5 -2.57 28.85 19.42
C THR A 5 -3.92 28.92 20.13
N THR A 6 -4.65 30.04 20.02
CA THR A 6 -6.00 30.20 20.58
C THR A 6 -7.01 29.28 19.90
N LEU A 7 -6.97 29.18 18.56
CA LEU A 7 -7.84 28.28 17.80
C LEU A 7 -7.56 26.81 18.13
N ASN A 8 -6.31 26.40 18.28
CA ASN A 8 -5.96 25.03 18.69
C ASN A 8 -6.45 24.72 20.11
N LYS A 9 -6.30 25.67 21.05
CA LYS A 9 -6.85 25.53 22.41
C LYS A 9 -8.37 25.45 22.41
N LEU A 10 -9.03 26.25 21.59
CA LEU A 10 -10.49 26.23 21.45
C LEU A 10 -10.96 24.91 20.84
N SER A 11 -10.31 24.42 19.77
CA SER A 11 -10.59 23.13 19.14
C SER A 11 -10.44 21.98 20.12
N SER A 12 -9.35 21.96 20.90
CA SER A 12 -9.11 20.94 21.92
C SER A 12 -10.17 20.97 23.01
N SER A 13 -10.50 22.16 23.51
CA SER A 13 -11.55 22.36 24.50
C SER A 13 -12.92 21.91 23.99
N LEU A 14 -13.26 22.26 22.75
CA LEU A 14 -14.50 21.87 22.09
C LEU A 14 -14.60 20.35 21.96
N THR A 15 -13.54 19.70 21.50
CA THR A 15 -13.47 18.25 21.30
C THR A 15 -13.64 17.49 22.62
N LYS A 16 -12.97 17.93 23.68
CA LYS A 16 -13.09 17.37 25.04
C LYS A 16 -14.46 17.59 25.66
N THR A 17 -15.11 18.70 25.35
CA THR A 17 -16.42 19.06 25.93
C THR A 17 -17.57 18.37 25.19
N ILE A 18 -17.50 18.27 23.86
CA ILE A 18 -18.58 17.75 23.01
C ILE A 18 -18.47 16.25 22.77
N GLY A 19 -17.25 15.72 22.63
CA GLY A 19 -17.03 14.30 22.31
C GLY A 19 -17.72 13.34 23.30
N PRO A 20 -17.44 13.42 24.62
CA PRO A 20 -18.00 12.54 25.63
C PRO A 20 -19.54 12.54 25.69
N PRO A 21 -20.25 13.69 25.77
CA PRO A 21 -21.71 13.71 25.79
C PRO A 21 -22.34 13.22 24.50
N LEU A 22 -21.75 13.56 23.33
CA LEU A 22 -22.25 13.11 22.03
C LEU A 22 -22.16 11.59 21.93
N PHE A 23 -21.02 11.03 22.32
CA PHE A 23 -20.79 9.58 22.30
C PHE A 23 -21.74 8.84 23.25
N ARG A 24 -21.85 9.29 24.50
CA ARG A 24 -22.77 8.70 25.49
C ARG A 24 -24.22 8.76 25.02
N THR A 25 -24.65 9.89 24.45
CA THR A 25 -26.02 10.05 23.95
C THR A 25 -26.27 9.16 22.74
N GLY A 26 -25.32 9.09 21.80
CA GLY A 26 -25.39 8.22 20.63
C GLY A 26 -25.54 6.74 21.02
N LEU A 27 -24.73 6.26 21.96
CA LEU A 27 -24.86 4.89 22.48
C LEU A 27 -26.18 4.66 23.20
N SER A 28 -26.59 5.57 24.10
CA SER A 28 -27.86 5.44 24.80
C SER A 28 -29.05 5.36 23.83
N LEU A 29 -29.06 6.19 22.80
CA LEU A 29 -30.11 6.18 21.77
C LEU A 29 -30.07 4.89 20.96
N ARG A 30 -28.90 4.45 20.52
CA ARG A 30 -28.73 3.19 19.80
C ARG A 30 -29.31 2.01 20.58
N ASN A 31 -28.97 1.88 21.86
CA ASN A 31 -29.41 0.73 22.66
C ASN A 31 -30.90 0.77 23.02
N LYS A 32 -31.49 1.96 23.09
CA LYS A 32 -32.94 2.12 23.30
C LYS A 32 -33.75 1.82 22.04
N LEU A 33 -33.23 2.19 20.87
CA LEU A 33 -33.98 2.17 19.61
C LEU A 33 -33.71 0.95 18.74
N VAL A 34 -32.56 0.29 18.91
CA VAL A 34 -32.13 -0.82 18.07
C VAL A 34 -32.28 -2.12 18.85
N PRO A 35 -33.17 -3.03 18.44
CA PRO A 35 -33.31 -4.32 19.10
C PRO A 35 -32.00 -5.13 18.98
N ARG A 36 -31.73 -5.98 19.98
CA ARG A 36 -30.57 -6.89 19.99
C ARG A 36 -30.78 -8.08 19.05
N ASN A 37 -30.90 -7.80 17.77
CA ASN A 37 -30.93 -8.80 16.72
C ASN A 37 -29.53 -8.89 16.09
N PRO A 38 -28.94 -10.08 15.88
CA PRO A 38 -27.66 -10.26 15.19
C PRO A 38 -27.52 -9.42 13.91
N ASN A 39 -28.61 -9.26 13.15
CA ASN A 39 -28.63 -8.50 11.89
C ASN A 39 -28.53 -6.97 12.07
N THR A 40 -28.98 -6.43 13.22
CA THR A 40 -28.95 -4.98 13.50
C THR A 40 -27.73 -4.59 14.32
N ILE A 41 -27.12 -5.54 15.03
CA ILE A 41 -26.00 -5.32 15.94
C ILE A 41 -24.75 -4.75 15.25
N ASN A 42 -24.53 -5.02 13.96
CA ASN A 42 -23.36 -4.53 13.21
C ASN A 42 -23.70 -3.53 12.09
N ASN A 43 -24.82 -2.82 12.18
CA ASN A 43 -25.25 -1.91 11.12
C ASN A 43 -24.54 -0.54 11.19
N TYR A 44 -23.74 -0.23 10.15
CA TYR A 44 -22.92 1.00 10.10
C TYR A 44 -23.76 2.26 10.00
N TRP A 45 -24.83 2.19 9.22
CA TRP A 45 -25.73 3.31 8.99
C TRP A 45 -26.48 3.70 10.26
N ILE A 46 -26.82 2.71 11.08
CA ILE A 46 -27.41 2.93 12.41
C ILE A 46 -26.39 3.65 13.32
N ASP A 47 -25.14 3.19 13.36
CA ASP A 47 -24.10 3.84 14.15
C ASP A 47 -23.86 5.29 13.70
N MET A 48 -23.85 5.53 12.38
CA MET A 48 -23.74 6.87 11.78
C MET A 48 -24.92 7.77 12.13
N LEU A 49 -26.16 7.25 12.09
CA LEU A 49 -27.36 7.99 12.47
C LEU A 49 -27.29 8.50 13.92
N PHE A 50 -26.67 7.72 14.80
CA PHE A 50 -26.44 8.09 16.20
C PHE A 50 -25.11 8.83 16.44
N MET A 51 -24.42 9.26 15.37
CA MET A 51 -23.16 10.00 15.43
C MET A 51 -22.06 9.28 16.21
N ILE A 52 -22.12 7.96 16.34
CA ILE A 52 -21.14 7.17 17.09
C ILE A 52 -19.77 7.24 16.41
N PRO A 53 -19.60 7.02 15.09
CA PRO A 53 -18.29 7.13 14.45
C PRO A 53 -17.69 8.54 14.53
N TYR A 54 -18.53 9.57 14.42
CA TYR A 54 -18.09 10.96 14.53
C TYR A 54 -17.58 11.28 15.95
N SER A 55 -18.33 10.86 16.97
CA SER A 55 -17.93 11.06 18.36
C SER A 55 -16.73 10.20 18.78
N GLN A 56 -16.58 8.99 18.25
CA GLN A 56 -15.35 8.19 18.36
C GLN A 56 -14.14 8.94 17.81
N LYS A 57 -14.28 9.59 16.64
CA LYS A 57 -13.22 10.40 16.04
C LYS A 57 -12.86 11.60 16.92
N LEU A 58 -13.85 12.31 17.46
CA LEU A 58 -13.62 13.41 18.41
C LEU A 58 -12.89 12.92 19.67
N LEU A 59 -13.34 11.84 20.29
CA LEU A 59 -12.68 11.27 21.47
C LEU A 59 -11.23 10.89 21.17
N SER A 60 -10.99 10.21 20.03
CA SER A 60 -9.63 9.84 19.60
C SER A 60 -8.73 11.06 19.41
N LEU A 61 -9.26 12.15 18.85
CA LEU A 61 -8.53 13.43 18.72
C LEU A 61 -8.24 14.06 20.07
N ALA A 62 -9.21 14.10 21.00
CA ALA A 62 -9.00 14.63 22.34
C ALA A 62 -7.94 13.85 23.13
N ILE A 63 -7.97 12.51 23.04
CA ILE A 63 -6.96 11.62 23.64
C ILE A 63 -5.59 11.92 23.03
N TYR A 64 -5.51 12.01 21.71
CA TYR A 64 -4.27 12.28 20.99
C TYR A 64 -3.65 13.64 21.38
N GLU A 65 -4.44 14.71 21.38
CA GLU A 65 -3.97 16.06 21.72
C GLU A 65 -3.50 16.17 23.17
N GLU A 66 -4.25 15.64 24.13
CA GLU A 66 -3.85 15.66 25.54
C GLU A 66 -2.59 14.82 25.77
N THR A 67 -2.51 13.66 25.12
CA THR A 67 -1.31 12.81 25.17
C THR A 67 -0.09 13.56 24.65
N LYS A 68 -0.23 14.28 23.53
CA LYS A 68 0.86 15.09 22.97
C LYS A 68 1.35 16.13 23.98
N VAL A 69 0.44 16.89 24.59
CA VAL A 69 0.80 17.93 25.57
C VAL A 69 1.55 17.34 26.78
N GLN A 70 1.06 16.23 27.33
CA GLN A 70 1.68 15.57 28.49
C GLN A 70 3.04 14.94 28.14
N ILE A 71 3.16 14.30 26.97
CA ILE A 71 4.43 13.76 26.48
C ILE A 71 5.44 14.89 26.22
N ASP A 72 5.04 16.00 25.62
CA ASP A 72 5.92 17.15 25.38
C ASP A 72 6.36 17.82 26.70
N SER A 73 5.49 17.82 27.72
CA SER A 73 5.86 18.25 29.08
C SER A 73 6.87 17.31 29.71
N PHE A 74 6.63 16.00 29.63
CA PHE A 74 7.53 14.97 30.13
C PHE A 74 8.91 15.02 29.48
N ARG A 75 8.96 15.18 28.14
CA ARG A 75 10.20 15.33 27.38
C ARG A 75 10.99 16.56 27.81
N ARG A 76 10.32 17.70 28.04
CA ARG A 76 10.96 18.92 28.54
C ARG A 76 11.52 18.74 29.94
N GLN A 77 10.76 18.16 30.86
CA GLN A 77 11.25 17.89 32.23
C GLN A 77 12.49 16.99 32.22
N ARG A 78 12.50 15.96 31.35
CA ARG A 78 13.65 15.08 31.19
C ARG A 78 14.84 15.81 30.56
N PHE A 79 14.60 16.65 29.57
CA PHE A 79 15.64 17.50 28.96
C PHE A 79 16.28 18.43 30.00
N ASP A 80 15.45 19.13 30.78
CA ASP A 80 15.92 20.01 31.85
C ASP A 80 16.72 19.26 32.91
N ALA A 81 16.32 18.01 33.24
CA ALA A 81 17.05 17.16 34.16
C ALA A 81 18.43 16.73 33.62
N ILE A 82 18.53 16.39 32.33
CA ILE A 82 19.79 16.03 31.67
C ILE A 82 20.71 17.26 31.57
N ALA A 83 20.17 18.39 31.12
CA ALA A 83 20.92 19.65 31.03
C ALA A 83 21.44 20.10 32.40
N ALA A 84 20.65 19.89 33.47
CA ALA A 84 21.08 20.17 34.84
C ALA A 84 22.21 19.25 35.30
N THR A 85 22.25 17.97 34.90
CA THR A 85 23.36 17.07 35.23
C THR A 85 24.64 17.38 34.45
N ASP A 86 24.52 17.77 33.18
CA ASP A 86 25.69 18.06 32.33
C ASP A 86 26.35 19.40 32.69
N PHE A 87 25.56 20.40 33.05
CA PHE A 87 26.07 21.71 33.50
C PHE A 87 26.98 21.63 34.74
N TYR A 88 26.85 20.58 35.55
CA TYR A 88 27.72 20.37 36.72
C TYR A 88 29.04 19.66 36.39
N ASN A 89 29.15 19.03 35.22
CA ASN A 89 30.29 18.18 34.88
C ASN A 89 31.30 18.83 33.93
N ASP A 90 30.96 19.95 33.26
CA ASP A 90 31.87 20.55 32.28
C ASP A 90 32.26 22.00 32.62
N LYS A 91 33.56 22.21 32.85
CA LYS A 91 34.20 23.52 33.02
C LYS A 91 35.38 23.72 32.05
N ASP A 92 35.56 22.86 31.04
CA ASP A 92 36.74 22.91 30.14
C ASP A 92 36.38 22.92 28.63
N ASP A 93 36.22 24.15 28.10
CA ASP A 93 36.54 24.64 26.74
C ASP A 93 36.51 23.68 25.51
N ARG A 94 35.47 22.85 25.30
CA ARG A 94 35.29 22.12 24.01
C ARG A 94 33.84 22.10 23.49
N HIS A 95 33.36 23.26 23.06
CA HIS A 95 31.98 23.49 22.63
C HIS A 95 31.46 22.63 21.45
N ASP A 96 32.31 22.26 20.48
CA ASP A 96 31.82 21.57 19.27
C ASP A 96 31.59 20.06 19.47
N LYS A 97 32.31 19.43 20.42
CA LYS A 97 32.03 18.02 20.78
C LYS A 97 30.84 17.88 21.72
N GLU A 98 30.53 18.93 22.48
CA GLU A 98 29.37 18.96 23.39
C GLU A 98 28.06 18.89 22.62
N VAL A 99 27.90 19.62 21.51
CA VAL A 99 26.62 19.63 20.76
C VAL A 99 26.29 18.25 20.17
N GLN A 100 27.28 17.56 19.59
CA GLN A 100 27.09 16.22 19.04
C GLN A 100 26.82 15.19 20.16
N ASN A 101 27.57 15.25 21.26
CA ASN A 101 27.35 14.38 22.42
C ASN A 101 25.99 14.63 23.08
N LEU A 102 25.50 15.87 23.09
CA LEU A 102 24.18 16.23 23.60
C LEU A 102 23.09 15.66 22.70
N GLN A 103 23.26 15.72 21.37
CA GLN A 103 22.34 15.11 20.40
C GLN A 103 22.32 13.58 20.52
N ASP A 104 23.48 12.93 20.65
CA ASP A 104 23.56 11.47 20.84
C ASP A 104 23.00 11.04 22.20
N SER A 105 23.27 11.80 23.25
CA SER A 105 22.67 11.59 24.59
C SER A 105 21.17 11.80 24.56
N LEU A 106 20.67 12.78 23.80
CA LEU A 106 19.24 13.03 23.60
C LEU A 106 18.59 11.87 22.84
N ARG A 107 19.24 11.35 21.80
CA ARG A 107 18.79 10.20 21.03
C ARG A 107 18.73 8.94 21.90
N ASN A 108 19.78 8.68 22.67
CA ASN A 108 19.85 7.56 23.61
C ASN A 108 18.83 7.71 24.75
N ALA A 109 18.58 8.93 25.22
CA ALA A 109 17.55 9.22 26.21
C ALA A 109 16.13 9.05 25.65
N THR A 110 15.94 9.24 24.34
CA THR A 110 14.65 9.02 23.66
C THR A 110 14.38 7.54 23.40
N LEU A 111 15.42 6.73 23.22
CA LEU A 111 15.36 5.27 23.08
C LEU A 111 15.36 4.53 24.44
N ASP A 112 15.32 5.27 25.54
CA ASP A 112 15.25 4.69 26.88
C ASP A 112 13.92 3.94 27.07
N ALA A 113 14.03 2.63 27.31
CA ALA A 113 12.91 1.75 27.59
C ALA A 113 11.99 2.30 28.69
N SER A 114 12.57 2.93 29.72
CA SER A 114 11.80 3.51 30.82
C SER A 114 10.98 4.72 30.35
N ALA A 115 11.49 5.53 29.43
CA ALA A 115 10.76 6.67 28.87
C ALA A 115 9.56 6.19 28.04
N THR A 116 9.75 5.16 27.21
CA THR A 116 8.68 4.56 26.40
C THR A 116 7.56 3.99 27.26
N VAL A 117 7.91 3.30 28.37
CA VAL A 117 6.92 2.80 29.35
C VAL A 117 6.15 3.95 29.98
N GLN A 118 6.82 5.01 30.44
CA GLN A 118 6.16 6.17 31.04
C GLN A 118 5.26 6.90 30.04
N MET A 119 5.67 7.03 28.78
CA MET A 119 4.82 7.60 27.72
C MET A 119 3.55 6.76 27.48
N ALA A 120 3.65 5.43 27.56
CA ALA A 120 2.51 4.54 27.45
C ALA A 120 1.56 4.63 28.65
N GLU A 121 2.10 4.74 29.87
CA GLU A 121 1.33 4.96 31.09
C GLU A 121 0.57 6.29 31.06
N ILE A 122 1.23 7.39 30.65
CA ILE A 122 0.60 8.70 30.45
C ILE A 122 -0.58 8.59 29.48
N ARG A 123 -0.36 7.97 28.32
CA ARG A 123 -1.41 7.82 27.30
C ARG A 123 -2.58 6.96 27.80
N THR A 124 -2.29 5.89 28.54
CA THR A 124 -3.30 4.97 29.10
C THR A 124 -4.12 5.66 30.18
N LYS A 125 -3.50 6.50 31.00
CA LYS A 125 -4.18 7.34 32.00
C LYS A 125 -5.16 8.32 31.33
N ILE A 126 -4.71 9.06 30.32
CA ILE A 126 -5.53 10.01 29.56
C ILE A 126 -6.70 9.32 28.86
N LEU A 127 -6.45 8.15 28.26
CA LEU A 127 -7.48 7.33 27.66
C LEU A 127 -8.56 6.97 28.68
N ASN A 128 -8.17 6.49 29.86
CA ASN A 128 -9.11 6.17 30.94
C ASN A 128 -9.89 7.42 31.39
N GLU A 129 -9.24 8.56 31.60
CA GLU A 129 -9.88 9.80 32.05
C GLU A 129 -10.94 10.31 31.06
N ILE A 130 -10.70 10.20 29.76
CA ILE A 130 -11.60 10.70 28.72
C ILE A 130 -12.67 9.68 28.35
N LEU A 131 -12.28 8.41 28.18
CA LEU A 131 -13.14 7.39 27.60
C LEU A 131 -14.03 6.71 28.64
N ARG A 132 -13.51 6.46 29.85
CA ARG A 132 -14.25 5.74 30.89
C ARG A 132 -15.56 6.44 31.26
N PRO A 133 -15.61 7.77 31.54
CA PRO A 133 -16.87 8.42 31.87
C PRO A 133 -17.89 8.34 30.73
N SER A 134 -17.41 8.26 29.49
CA SER A 134 -18.26 8.17 28.31
C SER A 134 -18.88 6.78 28.16
N LEU A 135 -18.13 5.73 28.51
CA LEU A 135 -18.57 4.32 28.42
C LEU A 135 -19.32 3.83 29.66
N LEU A 136 -18.96 4.33 30.84
CA LEU A 136 -19.44 3.86 32.15
C LEU A 136 -20.12 4.99 32.94
N PRO A 137 -21.23 5.57 32.44
CA PRO A 137 -21.91 6.64 33.16
C PRO A 137 -22.52 6.23 34.49
N THR A 138 -22.86 4.94 34.67
CA THR A 138 -23.48 4.41 35.90
C THR A 138 -22.53 3.56 36.74
N GLU A 139 -21.37 3.18 36.18
CA GLU A 139 -20.36 2.30 36.77
C GLU A 139 -20.97 0.96 37.21
N THR A 140 -21.95 0.44 36.45
CA THR A 140 -22.56 -0.88 36.68
C THR A 140 -22.46 -1.79 35.45
N TRP A 141 -22.19 -3.07 35.68
CA TRP A 141 -22.03 -4.07 34.61
C TRP A 141 -23.26 -4.15 33.70
N GLY A 142 -24.44 -4.27 34.31
CA GLY A 142 -25.68 -4.47 33.57
C GLY A 142 -26.02 -3.31 32.63
N ASN A 143 -25.97 -2.07 33.11
CA ASN A 143 -26.38 -0.93 32.31
C ASN A 143 -25.31 -0.50 31.31
N ASP A 144 -24.06 -0.44 31.74
CA ASP A 144 -23.02 0.18 30.93
C ASP A 144 -22.35 -0.83 29.99
N ILE A 145 -22.15 -2.07 30.41
CA ILE A 145 -21.43 -3.07 29.60
C ILE A 145 -22.42 -3.94 28.84
N GLU A 146 -23.18 -4.74 29.59
CA GLU A 146 -24.10 -5.74 29.05
C GLU A 146 -25.13 -5.07 28.14
N ASN A 147 -25.70 -3.95 28.58
CA ASN A 147 -26.74 -3.29 27.84
C ASN A 147 -26.26 -2.28 26.81
N SER A 148 -25.07 -1.67 26.99
CA SER A 148 -24.71 -0.50 26.18
C SER A 148 -23.69 -0.73 25.06
N TRP A 149 -22.67 -1.56 25.26
CA TRP A 149 -21.64 -1.68 24.22
C TRP A 149 -21.02 -3.05 24.03
N ARG A 150 -21.21 -4.00 24.96
CA ARG A 150 -20.68 -5.37 24.83
C ARG A 150 -21.03 -6.02 23.49
N TYR A 151 -22.26 -5.81 23.01
CA TYR A 151 -22.72 -6.37 21.74
C TYR A 151 -22.35 -5.53 20.51
N ASN A 152 -21.93 -4.28 20.67
CA ASN A 152 -21.52 -3.45 19.53
C ASN A 152 -20.07 -3.79 19.14
N ILE A 153 -19.89 -4.77 18.25
CA ILE A 153 -18.56 -5.32 17.88
C ILE A 153 -17.64 -4.22 17.34
N ARG A 154 -18.16 -3.29 16.52
CA ARG A 154 -17.36 -2.17 16.00
C ARG A 154 -16.89 -1.23 17.09
N LEU A 155 -17.76 -0.97 18.05
CA LEU A 155 -17.39 -0.17 19.21
C LEU A 155 -16.32 -0.89 20.04
N VAL A 156 -16.52 -2.17 20.38
CA VAL A 156 -15.53 -2.97 21.11
C VAL A 156 -14.19 -2.99 20.38
N ALA A 157 -14.20 -3.18 19.06
CA ALA A 157 -13.00 -3.13 18.22
C ALA A 157 -12.30 -1.76 18.27
N TRP A 158 -13.05 -0.66 18.24
CA TRP A 158 -12.49 0.68 18.39
C TRP A 158 -11.89 0.92 19.79
N ILE A 159 -12.59 0.54 20.87
CA ILE A 159 -12.06 0.69 22.24
C ILE A 159 -10.77 -0.14 22.37
N ARG A 160 -10.78 -1.39 21.89
CA ARG A 160 -9.60 -2.27 21.85
C ARG A 160 -8.44 -1.60 21.12
N LYS A 161 -8.70 -1.04 19.94
CA LYS A 161 -7.68 -0.30 19.17
C LYS A 161 -7.10 0.86 19.98
N GLU A 162 -7.93 1.68 20.60
CA GLU A 162 -7.45 2.82 21.40
C GLU A 162 -6.63 2.38 22.62
N ILE A 163 -7.03 1.31 23.32
CA ILE A 163 -6.22 0.75 24.43
C ILE A 163 -4.87 0.23 23.91
N LEU A 164 -4.87 -0.55 22.83
CA LEU A 164 -3.63 -1.08 22.27
C LEU A 164 -2.70 0.03 21.80
N LEU A 165 -3.23 1.08 21.18
CA LEU A 165 -2.46 2.27 20.82
C LEU A 165 -1.98 3.05 22.04
N ALA A 166 -2.75 3.09 23.13
CA ALA A 166 -2.33 3.72 24.38
C ALA A 166 -1.15 2.99 25.02
N LYS A 167 -1.27 1.66 25.12
CA LYS A 167 -0.30 0.77 25.78
C LYS A 167 0.96 0.58 24.95
N TYR A 168 0.83 0.48 23.62
CA TYR A 168 1.93 0.08 22.75
C TYR A 168 2.31 1.09 21.66
N GLY A 169 1.51 2.15 21.46
CA GLY A 169 1.81 3.19 20.47
C GLY A 169 3.20 3.81 20.62
N PRO A 170 3.66 4.17 21.84
CA PRO A 170 5.02 4.66 22.05
C PRO A 170 6.11 3.66 21.61
N PHE A 171 5.90 2.36 21.84
CA PHE A 171 6.83 1.31 21.41
C PHE A 171 6.87 1.16 19.89
N ILE A 172 5.72 1.30 19.23
CA ILE A 172 5.65 1.30 17.76
C ILE A 172 6.37 2.52 17.18
N GLN A 173 6.17 3.70 17.77
CA GLN A 173 6.85 4.93 17.34
C GLN A 173 8.36 4.80 17.51
N GLU A 174 8.81 4.29 18.66
CA GLU A 174 10.21 3.99 18.92
C GLU A 174 10.78 3.01 17.89
N ALA A 175 10.06 1.92 17.62
CA ALA A 175 10.44 0.93 16.62
C ALA A 175 10.53 1.51 15.20
N MET A 176 9.57 2.36 14.80
CA MET A 176 9.58 3.00 13.48
C MET A 176 10.71 4.02 13.33
N MET A 177 11.08 4.72 14.41
CA MET A 177 12.24 5.63 14.42
C MET A 177 13.56 4.86 14.38
N ALA A 178 13.66 3.75 15.13
CA ALA A 178 14.85 2.90 15.17
C ALA A 178 15.04 2.07 13.89
N TYR A 179 13.95 1.73 13.20
CA TYR A 179 13.95 0.88 12.00
C TYR A 179 13.11 1.52 10.88
N PRO A 180 13.64 2.52 10.16
CA PRO A 180 12.92 3.21 9.08
C PRO A 180 12.41 2.27 7.97
N SER A 181 13.04 1.11 7.77
CA SER A 181 12.56 0.09 6.82
C SER A 181 11.18 -0.48 7.19
N LEU A 182 10.80 -0.50 8.48
CA LEU A 182 9.44 -0.84 8.89
C LEU A 182 8.42 0.17 8.35
N ARG A 183 8.78 1.46 8.32
CA ARG A 183 7.92 2.53 7.81
C ARG A 183 7.69 2.40 6.31
N MET A 184 8.70 1.94 5.58
CA MET A 184 8.64 1.77 4.12
C MET A 184 7.98 0.45 3.70
N SER A 185 7.66 -0.45 4.64
CA SER A 185 7.00 -1.72 4.29
C SER A 185 5.61 -1.48 3.68
N PRO A 186 5.32 -1.99 2.46
CA PRO A 186 4.02 -1.85 1.81
C PRO A 186 2.84 -2.31 2.69
N GLN A 187 3.07 -3.24 3.62
CA GLN A 187 2.07 -3.72 4.56
C GLN A 187 1.63 -2.66 5.57
N PHE A 188 2.51 -1.71 5.93
CA PHE A 188 2.28 -0.66 6.93
C PHE A 188 2.04 0.73 6.32
N GLN A 189 2.19 0.88 5.00
CA GLN A 189 1.87 2.10 4.25
C GLN A 189 0.35 2.31 4.13
N SER A 190 -0.35 2.52 5.24
CA SER A 190 -1.74 3.01 5.19
C SER A 190 -1.76 4.53 4.98
N SER A 191 -2.56 4.99 4.01
CA SER A 191 -2.64 6.38 3.53
C SER A 191 -2.93 7.43 4.61
N ASN A 192 -3.57 7.05 5.72
CA ASN A 192 -4.05 7.99 6.74
C ASN A 192 -2.98 8.50 7.73
N ARG A 193 -1.82 7.85 7.89
CA ARG A 193 -0.74 8.32 8.80
C ARG A 193 0.47 8.94 8.09
N ARG A 194 0.55 8.84 6.75
CA ARG A 194 1.57 9.54 5.94
C ARG A 194 1.53 11.05 6.23
N ARG A 195 0.34 11.67 6.26
CA ARG A 195 0.17 13.11 6.52
C ARG A 195 0.58 13.55 7.93
N PHE A 196 0.12 12.84 8.95
CA PHE A 196 0.39 13.20 10.34
C PHE A 196 1.88 13.05 10.71
N PHE A 197 2.57 12.05 10.14
CA PHE A 197 3.99 11.82 10.41
C PHE A 197 4.92 12.65 9.53
N ILE A 198 4.53 12.94 8.27
CA ILE A 198 5.20 13.95 7.44
C ILE A 198 5.10 15.33 8.10
N ASP A 199 3.95 15.70 8.68
CA ASP A 199 3.79 16.93 9.46
C ASP A 199 4.75 16.99 10.68
N LEU A 200 5.03 15.85 11.34
CA LEU A 200 6.03 15.79 12.42
C LEU A 200 7.48 15.88 11.92
N MET A 201 7.80 15.28 10.78
CA MET A 201 9.14 15.39 10.16
C MET A 201 9.40 16.81 9.63
N ASN A 202 8.41 17.40 8.96
CA ASN A 202 8.50 18.74 8.38
C ASN A 202 8.62 19.84 9.46
N ARG A 203 8.16 19.56 10.68
CA ARG A 203 8.37 20.42 11.85
C ARG A 203 9.76 20.28 12.49
N GLY A 204 10.64 19.46 11.92
CA GLY A 204 11.99 19.22 12.45
C GLY A 204 12.01 18.46 13.77
N ILE A 205 10.91 17.80 14.15
CA ILE A 205 10.81 17.03 15.40
C ILE A 205 11.56 15.69 15.26
N ILE A 206 11.79 15.22 14.02
CA ILE A 206 12.50 13.97 13.70
C ILE A 206 13.41 14.23 12.50
N GLN A 207 14.73 14.08 12.66
CA GLN A 207 15.73 14.14 11.58
C GLN A 207 16.22 12.73 11.22
N TRP A 208 16.58 12.52 9.96
CA TRP A 208 17.21 11.29 9.48
C TRP A 208 18.70 11.32 9.81
N ASP A 209 19.24 10.20 10.28
CA ASP A 209 20.68 9.99 10.39
C ASP A 209 21.09 8.89 9.39
N HIS A 210 21.99 9.27 8.47
CA HIS A 210 22.54 8.37 7.45
C HIS A 210 23.80 7.64 7.91
N ASN A 211 24.26 7.83 9.15
CA ASN A 211 25.50 7.22 9.61
C ASN A 211 25.27 6.12 10.65
N ASN A 212 24.99 4.91 10.17
CA ASN A 212 25.37 3.73 10.94
C ASN A 212 25.66 2.55 10.03
N THR A 213 26.91 2.44 9.58
CA THR A 213 27.68 1.18 9.49
C THR A 213 29.09 1.47 8.98
N SER A 214 30.09 1.27 9.83
CA SER A 214 31.45 0.91 9.39
C SER A 214 32.26 0.46 10.60
N THR A 215 32.43 -0.86 10.74
CA THR A 215 33.76 -1.48 10.82
C THR A 215 33.63 -2.95 10.42
N ASP A 216 33.47 -3.23 9.11
CA ASP A 216 33.90 -4.51 8.56
C ASP A 216 34.29 -4.34 7.09
N ASN A 217 35.59 -4.52 6.82
CA ASN A 217 36.24 -4.27 5.52
C ASN A 217 36.21 -5.54 4.65
N THR A 218 35.08 -5.81 4.00
CA THR A 218 35.05 -6.72 2.83
C THR A 218 34.33 -6.07 1.67
N PRO A 219 34.92 -5.99 0.45
CA PRO A 219 34.29 -5.40 -0.70
C PRO A 219 33.31 -6.41 -1.32
N TYR A 220 32.01 -6.25 -1.04
CA TYR A 220 30.94 -6.97 -1.70
C TYR A 220 30.17 -6.02 -2.62
N ASN A 221 29.97 -6.42 -3.87
CA ASN A 221 29.23 -5.67 -4.89
C ASN A 221 27.79 -5.40 -4.44
N GLU A 222 27.48 -4.13 -4.15
CA GLU A 222 26.20 -3.63 -3.65
C GLU A 222 25.24 -3.12 -4.74
N SER A 223 25.46 -3.39 -6.03
CA SER A 223 24.75 -2.67 -7.09
C SER A 223 23.32 -3.17 -7.44
N LEU A 224 22.62 -3.94 -6.60
CA LEU A 224 21.28 -4.47 -6.95
C LEU A 224 20.33 -4.75 -5.77
N ALA A 225 20.57 -4.21 -4.57
CA ALA A 225 19.78 -4.60 -3.38
C ALA A 225 19.25 -3.42 -2.54
N THR A 226 18.26 -2.70 -3.05
CA THR A 226 17.39 -1.87 -2.18
C THR A 226 15.90 -1.94 -2.52
N ILE A 227 15.46 -2.93 -3.30
CA ILE A 227 14.02 -3.26 -3.43
C ILE A 227 13.47 -3.50 -2.02
N GLN A 228 12.34 -2.87 -1.68
CA GLN A 228 11.70 -2.88 -0.36
C GLN A 228 11.43 -4.30 0.13
N ARG A 229 12.47 -4.92 0.69
CA ARG A 229 12.39 -6.21 1.34
C ARG A 229 11.54 -6.02 2.59
N LEU A 230 10.46 -6.80 2.67
CA LEU A 230 9.70 -6.93 3.91
C LEU A 230 10.68 -7.20 5.06
N PRO A 231 10.51 -6.53 6.20
CA PRO A 231 11.45 -6.64 7.30
C PRO A 231 11.58 -8.12 7.66
N ARG A 232 12.82 -8.61 7.74
CA ARG A 232 13.09 -9.95 8.27
C ARG A 232 12.35 -10.09 9.58
N THR A 233 11.78 -11.26 9.82
CA THR A 233 11.02 -11.52 11.06
C THR A 233 11.79 -11.06 12.30
N ASN A 234 13.11 -11.30 12.33
CA ASN A 234 14.01 -10.88 13.41
C ASN A 234 14.10 -9.36 13.61
N VAL A 235 13.96 -8.56 12.55
CA VAL A 235 13.93 -7.09 12.62
C VAL A 235 12.64 -6.64 13.30
N VAL A 236 11.48 -7.16 12.90
CA VAL A 236 10.20 -6.82 13.55
C VAL A 236 10.20 -7.25 15.01
N VAL A 237 10.63 -8.48 15.29
CA VAL A 237 10.72 -9.04 16.63
C VAL A 237 11.64 -8.19 17.51
N LYS A 238 12.85 -7.85 17.03
CA LYS A 238 13.80 -7.00 17.77
C LYS A 238 13.27 -5.57 17.96
N ALA A 239 12.71 -4.98 16.91
CA ALA A 239 12.20 -3.61 16.90
C ALA A 239 11.04 -3.42 17.87
N LEU A 240 10.11 -4.36 17.86
CA LEU A 240 8.95 -4.38 18.75
C LEU A 240 9.26 -5.02 20.10
N ARG A 241 10.54 -5.32 20.37
CA ARG A 241 11.05 -5.94 21.60
C ARG A 241 10.24 -7.18 22.00
N MET A 242 9.77 -7.91 21.00
CA MET A 242 9.11 -9.19 21.19
C MET A 242 10.20 -10.16 21.67
N ARG A 243 10.00 -10.86 22.80
CA ARG A 243 10.88 -11.99 23.13
C ARG A 243 10.70 -13.05 22.06
N ASP A 244 11.64 -14.00 21.97
CA ASP A 244 11.57 -15.13 21.04
C ASP A 244 10.14 -15.69 20.98
N TRP A 245 9.44 -15.34 19.91
CA TRP A 245 8.00 -15.52 19.76
C TRP A 245 7.64 -17.01 19.71
N ALA A 246 8.63 -17.84 19.37
CA ALA A 246 8.50 -19.28 19.44
C ALA A 246 8.21 -19.76 20.88
N THR A 247 8.76 -19.08 21.91
CA THR A 247 8.77 -19.51 23.32
C THR A 247 7.65 -18.95 24.21
N GLN A 248 6.92 -17.90 23.78
CA GLN A 248 6.03 -17.12 24.67
C GLN A 248 4.56 -17.58 24.77
N LYS A 249 4.18 -18.78 24.32
CA LYS A 249 2.76 -19.13 24.20
C LYS A 249 2.29 -20.10 25.29
N ASN A 250 1.36 -19.67 26.15
CA ASN A 250 0.84 -20.46 27.27
C ASN A 250 -0.59 -20.03 27.64
N SER A 251 -1.57 -20.93 27.47
CA SER A 251 -3.00 -20.67 27.69
C SER A 251 -3.50 -20.84 29.11
N SER A 252 -2.70 -21.44 29.99
CA SER A 252 -2.97 -21.33 31.43
C SER A 252 -3.06 -19.85 31.83
N ARG A 253 -2.44 -18.94 31.07
CA ARG A 253 -2.56 -17.49 31.26
C ARG A 253 -3.92 -16.91 30.91
N PHE A 254 -4.68 -17.45 29.95
CA PHE A 254 -6.03 -16.92 29.67
C PHE A 254 -6.93 -17.13 30.89
N ARG A 255 -7.04 -18.38 31.35
CA ARG A 255 -7.77 -18.70 32.58
C ARG A 255 -7.15 -17.99 33.79
N GLN A 256 -5.82 -17.97 33.94
CA GLN A 256 -5.17 -17.26 35.05
C GLN A 256 -5.32 -15.74 35.00
N ALA A 257 -5.55 -15.11 33.84
CA ALA A 257 -5.70 -13.66 33.72
C ALA A 257 -7.16 -13.23 33.83
N VAL A 258 -8.07 -13.94 33.14
CA VAL A 258 -9.49 -13.58 33.10
C VAL A 258 -10.25 -14.11 34.31
N LEU A 259 -9.95 -15.32 34.80
CA LEU A 259 -10.70 -15.90 35.91
C LEU A 259 -10.60 -15.05 37.19
N PRO A 260 -9.42 -14.56 37.62
CA PRO A 260 -9.36 -13.68 38.78
C PRO A 260 -10.13 -12.38 38.58
N LEU A 261 -10.20 -11.85 37.35
CA LEU A 261 -10.99 -10.65 37.03
C LEU A 261 -12.49 -10.94 37.09
N VAL A 262 -12.94 -12.06 36.52
CA VAL A 262 -14.34 -12.51 36.59
C VAL A 262 -14.76 -12.74 38.05
N THR A 263 -13.92 -13.42 38.83
CA THR A 263 -14.14 -13.61 40.27
C THR A 263 -14.14 -12.29 41.05
N LYS A 264 -13.22 -11.36 40.74
CA LYS A 264 -13.19 -10.00 41.34
C LYS A 264 -14.49 -9.23 41.06
N LEU A 265 -15.09 -9.45 39.88
CA LEU A 265 -16.37 -8.87 39.49
C LEU A 265 -17.58 -9.67 40.01
N GLY A 266 -17.37 -10.66 40.88
CA GLY A 266 -18.45 -11.49 41.44
C GLY A 266 -19.11 -12.42 40.42
N GLY A 267 -18.50 -12.62 39.26
CA GLY A 267 -18.97 -13.54 38.25
C GLY A 267 -18.50 -14.97 38.51
N THR A 268 -19.25 -15.92 37.95
CA THR A 268 -18.85 -17.34 37.90
C THR A 268 -18.42 -17.68 36.48
N GLU A 269 -17.42 -18.55 36.36
CA GLU A 269 -17.08 -19.16 35.07
C GLU A 269 -18.29 -19.98 34.61
N TYR A 270 -18.65 -19.86 33.33
CA TYR A 270 -19.60 -20.78 32.73
C TYR A 270 -18.91 -22.13 32.61
N GLN A 271 -19.08 -23.01 33.60
CA GLN A 271 -18.78 -24.42 33.42
C GLN A 271 -19.77 -24.93 32.37
N SER A 272 -19.34 -25.03 31.11
CA SER A 272 -20.06 -25.89 30.17
C SER A 272 -20.08 -27.26 30.81
N SER A 273 -21.26 -27.82 31.07
CA SER A 273 -21.46 -29.14 31.66
C SER A 273 -21.04 -30.29 30.72
N LEU A 274 -19.99 -30.07 29.94
CA LEU A 274 -19.30 -31.00 29.05
C LEU A 274 -18.01 -31.52 29.71
N GLU A 275 -17.90 -31.47 31.04
CA GLU A 275 -16.89 -32.25 31.76
C GLU A 275 -17.27 -33.72 31.64
N ASP A 276 -16.60 -34.40 30.71
CA ASP A 276 -16.21 -35.81 30.66
C ASP A 276 -17.03 -36.76 31.54
N ASP A 277 -18.06 -37.36 30.94
CA ASP A 277 -18.70 -38.60 31.40
C ASP A 277 -17.80 -39.83 31.11
N ASP A 278 -16.48 -39.66 31.18
CA ASP A 278 -15.52 -40.75 31.27
C ASP A 278 -15.51 -41.25 32.74
N LYS A 279 -16.65 -41.80 33.17
CA LYS A 279 -16.64 -42.74 34.29
C LYS A 279 -16.12 -44.07 33.77
N GLU A 280 -14.86 -44.34 34.06
CA GLU A 280 -14.35 -45.70 34.14
C GLU A 280 -15.32 -46.54 34.99
N GLU A 281 -15.89 -47.56 34.35
CA GLU A 281 -16.48 -48.71 35.03
C GLU A 281 -15.35 -49.42 35.79
N GLU A 282 -15.12 -49.07 37.05
CA GLU A 282 -14.53 -49.98 38.02
C GLU A 282 -15.64 -50.55 38.90
N GLU A 283 -15.84 -51.87 38.74
CA GLU A 283 -16.51 -52.73 39.70
C GLU A 283 -15.82 -52.61 41.06
N GLU A 284 -16.55 -52.28 42.13
CA GLU A 284 -16.47 -53.00 43.41
C GLU A 284 -17.58 -52.55 44.38
N GLU A 285 -18.16 -53.55 45.04
CA GLU A 285 -19.22 -53.47 46.05
C GLU A 285 -18.73 -52.74 47.32
N GLU A 286 -19.57 -51.89 47.93
CA GLU A 286 -19.97 -52.04 49.35
C GLU A 286 -21.02 -51.00 49.79
N ASP A 287 -21.98 -51.50 50.58
CA ASP A 287 -23.10 -50.80 51.20
C ASP A 287 -22.70 -49.65 52.13
N VAL A 288 -23.13 -48.40 51.87
CA VAL A 288 -23.42 -47.43 52.95
C VAL A 288 -24.58 -46.48 52.61
N LEU A 289 -25.59 -46.57 53.46
CA LEU A 289 -26.78 -45.71 53.63
C LEU A 289 -26.43 -44.20 53.71
N ILE A 290 -26.92 -43.35 52.79
CA ILE A 290 -27.08 -41.90 53.06
C ILE A 290 -28.43 -41.35 52.57
N GLN A 291 -29.02 -40.59 53.47
CA GLN A 291 -30.28 -39.86 53.44
C GLN A 291 -30.33 -38.79 52.34
N THR A 292 -31.53 -38.61 51.78
CA THR A 292 -31.89 -37.56 50.82
C THR A 292 -31.98 -36.17 51.47
N PRO A 293 -31.58 -35.09 50.75
CA PRO A 293 -32.16 -33.78 50.99
C PRO A 293 -32.96 -33.26 49.78
N LYS A 294 -34.25 -33.07 50.06
CA LYS A 294 -35.15 -31.98 49.69
C LYS A 294 -34.91 -31.22 48.36
N LYS A 295 -35.86 -31.46 47.45
CA LYS A 295 -36.43 -30.56 46.44
C LYS A 295 -36.26 -29.06 46.75
N ILE A 296 -35.55 -28.35 45.86
CA ILE A 296 -35.71 -26.91 45.65
C ILE A 296 -36.57 -26.72 44.38
N GLY A 297 -37.52 -25.79 44.49
CA GLY A 297 -38.66 -25.64 43.60
C GLY A 297 -38.32 -25.18 42.19
N THR A 298 -39.17 -25.64 41.27
CA THR A 298 -39.27 -25.22 39.88
C THR A 298 -39.64 -23.74 39.75
N THR A 299 -38.70 -22.92 39.28
CA THR A 299 -39.01 -21.67 38.59
C THR A 299 -38.68 -21.83 37.11
N SER A 300 -39.73 -21.74 36.30
CA SER A 300 -39.74 -21.69 34.84
C SER A 300 -38.73 -20.64 34.32
N GLY A 301 -37.57 -21.11 33.84
CA GLY A 301 -36.62 -20.31 33.05
C GLY A 301 -36.59 -20.83 31.62
N HIS A 302 -36.96 -19.98 30.66
CA HIS A 302 -36.75 -20.21 29.23
C HIS A 302 -35.27 -20.50 28.96
N LEU A 303 -34.91 -21.78 28.77
CA LEU A 303 -33.65 -22.12 28.11
C LEU A 303 -33.78 -21.75 26.63
N ALA A 304 -33.20 -20.63 26.26
CA ALA A 304 -32.95 -20.30 24.85
C ALA A 304 -31.84 -21.23 24.37
N VAL A 305 -32.20 -22.21 23.54
CA VAL A 305 -31.25 -23.01 22.76
C VAL A 305 -30.52 -22.07 21.81
N SER A 306 -29.26 -21.77 22.09
CA SER A 306 -28.40 -21.00 21.19
C SER A 306 -28.13 -21.82 19.92
N LYS A 307 -28.28 -21.19 18.75
CA LYS A 307 -27.90 -21.82 17.49
C LYS A 307 -26.40 -22.16 17.47
N PRO A 308 -25.99 -23.35 16.99
CA PRO A 308 -24.60 -23.68 16.75
C PRO A 308 -24.02 -22.74 15.68
N GLY A 309 -22.80 -22.23 15.92
CA GLY A 309 -22.09 -21.31 15.02
C GLY A 309 -21.91 -19.88 15.54
N THR A 310 -22.65 -19.46 16.58
CA THR A 310 -22.36 -18.20 17.29
C THR A 310 -21.48 -18.51 18.48
N PHE A 311 -20.15 -18.46 18.31
CA PHE A 311 -19.23 -18.42 19.45
C PHE A 311 -19.43 -17.11 20.20
N LEU A 312 -20.36 -17.15 21.13
CA LEU A 312 -20.37 -16.31 22.29
C LEU A 312 -19.27 -16.89 23.21
N PHE A 313 -18.09 -16.24 23.25
CA PHE A 313 -17.00 -16.57 24.19
C PHE A 313 -17.58 -16.97 25.56
N PRO A 314 -17.09 -18.04 26.23
CA PRO A 314 -17.67 -18.56 27.46
C PRO A 314 -18.01 -17.39 28.38
N HIS A 315 -19.31 -17.13 28.51
CA HIS A 315 -19.77 -15.87 29.03
C HIS A 315 -19.48 -15.85 30.52
N ALA A 316 -18.57 -14.98 30.95
CA ALA A 316 -18.55 -14.55 32.33
C ALA A 316 -19.95 -14.01 32.66
N ILE A 317 -20.67 -14.71 33.53
CA ILE A 317 -21.95 -14.26 34.05
C ILE A 317 -21.61 -13.35 35.22
N ILE A 318 -21.60 -12.05 34.98
CA ILE A 318 -21.35 -11.04 36.01
C ILE A 318 -22.69 -10.46 36.45
N PRO A 319 -22.97 -10.40 37.76
CA PRO A 319 -24.22 -9.84 38.26
C PRO A 319 -24.44 -8.41 37.73
N PRO A 320 -25.63 -8.08 37.19
CA PRO A 320 -25.91 -6.76 36.61
C PRO A 320 -25.62 -5.56 37.54
N GLU A 321 -25.76 -5.77 38.84
CA GLU A 321 -25.54 -4.81 39.92
C GLU A 321 -24.05 -4.62 40.31
N THR A 322 -23.14 -5.38 39.69
CA THR A 322 -21.70 -5.29 39.95
C THR A 322 -21.19 -3.88 39.68
N LYS A 323 -20.58 -3.26 40.69
CA LYS A 323 -19.96 -1.94 40.59
C LYS A 323 -18.57 -2.03 39.97
N LEU A 324 -18.29 -1.15 39.02
CA LEU A 324 -17.07 -1.19 38.21
C LEU A 324 -15.96 -0.25 38.69
N GLY A 325 -16.22 0.60 39.70
CA GLY A 325 -15.39 1.75 40.07
C GLY A 325 -13.89 1.49 40.22
N ASP A 326 -13.50 0.31 40.70
CA ASP A 326 -12.09 -0.06 40.92
C ASP A 326 -11.49 -0.94 39.80
N THR A 327 -12.20 -1.12 38.69
CA THR A 327 -11.80 -1.99 37.58
C THR A 327 -11.38 -1.15 36.40
N SER A 328 -10.15 -1.30 35.89
CA SER A 328 -9.63 -0.49 34.79
C SER A 328 -10.36 -0.77 33.47
N LEU A 329 -10.31 0.14 32.49
CA LEU A 329 -10.92 -0.13 31.18
C LEU A 329 -10.23 -1.30 30.45
N ASP A 330 -8.94 -1.52 30.72
CA ASP A 330 -8.16 -2.68 30.23
C ASP A 330 -8.76 -3.98 30.77
N ASP A 331 -8.95 -4.07 32.09
CA ASP A 331 -9.56 -5.25 32.74
C ASP A 331 -11.00 -5.50 32.25
N LEU A 332 -11.80 -4.44 32.08
CA LEU A 332 -13.17 -4.57 31.58
C LEU A 332 -13.20 -5.08 30.15
N LEU A 333 -12.33 -4.57 29.27
CA LEU A 333 -12.21 -5.08 27.91
C LEU A 333 -11.64 -6.50 27.89
N GLU A 334 -10.73 -6.84 28.77
CA GLU A 334 -10.19 -8.19 28.89
C GLU A 334 -11.33 -9.19 29.18
N VAL A 335 -12.25 -8.84 30.09
CA VAL A 335 -13.44 -9.67 30.38
C VAL A 335 -14.45 -9.66 29.22
N VAL A 336 -14.72 -8.49 28.62
CA VAL A 336 -15.71 -8.35 27.54
C VAL A 336 -15.28 -9.06 26.26
N THR A 337 -14.00 -8.93 25.90
CA THR A 337 -13.45 -9.54 24.68
C THR A 337 -13.09 -11.00 24.89
N GLY A 338 -12.90 -11.46 26.13
CA GLY A 338 -12.42 -12.80 26.41
C GLY A 338 -10.91 -12.92 26.20
N GLY A 339 -10.12 -12.00 26.78
CA GLY A 339 -8.67 -12.18 26.92
C GLY A 339 -7.79 -11.49 25.88
N TYR A 340 -8.34 -10.57 25.08
CA TYR A 340 -7.67 -10.07 23.87
C TYR A 340 -6.90 -8.75 24.02
N ILE A 341 -6.70 -8.24 25.24
CA ILE A 341 -5.90 -7.04 25.48
C ILE A 341 -4.57 -7.36 26.14
N ASN A 342 -4.57 -8.08 27.27
CA ASN A 342 -3.34 -8.36 28.02
C ASN A 342 -2.38 -9.29 27.27
N ASN A 343 -2.91 -10.08 26.35
CA ASN A 343 -2.13 -11.00 25.52
C ASN A 343 -1.68 -10.38 24.19
N CYS A 344 -2.17 -9.19 23.86
CA CYS A 344 -1.68 -8.42 22.71
C CYS A 344 -0.38 -7.68 23.07
N GLY A 345 0.52 -7.57 22.11
CA GLY A 345 1.75 -6.78 22.21
C GLY A 345 1.80 -5.64 21.19
N PRO A 346 2.98 -5.01 21.04
CA PRO A 346 3.18 -3.94 20.07
C PRO A 346 2.89 -4.32 18.62
N LEU A 347 3.09 -5.60 18.24
CA LEU A 347 2.73 -6.07 16.91
C LEU A 347 1.21 -6.03 16.68
N ASN A 348 0.40 -6.49 17.63
CA ASN A 348 -1.06 -6.44 17.49
C ASN A 348 -1.54 -4.99 17.40
N ALA A 349 -0.96 -4.09 18.20
CA ALA A 349 -1.25 -2.66 18.13
C ALA A 349 -0.86 -2.06 16.76
N LEU A 350 0.30 -2.44 16.21
CA LEU A 350 0.76 -2.03 14.88
C LEU A 350 -0.20 -2.55 13.79
N CYS A 351 -0.64 -3.80 13.91
CA CYS A 351 -1.58 -4.38 12.96
C CYS A 351 -2.95 -3.69 12.99
N GLN A 352 -3.49 -3.44 14.19
CA GLN A 352 -4.73 -2.69 14.39
C GLN A 352 -4.61 -1.23 13.91
N GLU A 353 -3.42 -0.65 14.06
CA GLU A 353 -3.10 0.69 13.58
C GLU A 353 -3.11 0.76 12.06
N ALA A 354 -2.35 -0.12 11.42
CA ALA A 354 -2.18 -0.21 9.98
C ALA A 354 -3.40 -0.78 9.26
N ASN A 355 -4.41 -1.21 10.02
CA ASN A 355 -5.56 -1.96 9.50
C ASN A 355 -5.11 -3.17 8.67
N CYS A 356 -4.03 -3.84 9.12
CA CYS A 356 -3.57 -5.08 8.53
C CYS A 356 -3.99 -6.24 9.42
N TYR A 357 -4.79 -7.15 8.85
CA TYR A 357 -5.22 -8.35 9.57
C TYR A 357 -4.12 -9.40 9.63
N GLN A 358 -3.23 -9.38 8.64
CA GLN A 358 -2.16 -10.35 8.43
C GLN A 358 -0.85 -9.63 8.14
N LEU A 359 0.23 -10.22 8.62
CA LEU A 359 1.57 -9.82 8.24
C LEU A 359 2.31 -11.01 7.65
N TRP A 360 2.71 -10.86 6.40
CA TRP A 360 3.54 -11.84 5.71
C TRP A 360 4.99 -11.44 5.89
N THR A 361 5.78 -12.29 6.52
CA THR A 361 7.22 -12.01 6.60
C THR A 361 7.87 -12.38 5.28
N ARG A 362 9.06 -11.82 5.07
CA ARG A 362 9.87 -12.19 3.93
C ARG A 362 10.10 -13.70 3.91
N GLU A 363 10.49 -14.27 5.05
CA GLU A 363 10.74 -15.70 5.17
C GLU A 363 9.50 -16.54 4.81
N TYR A 364 8.31 -16.09 5.19
CA TYR A 364 7.06 -16.74 4.78
C TYR A 364 6.88 -16.73 3.25
N VAL A 365 7.04 -15.57 2.61
CA VAL A 365 6.90 -15.43 1.16
C VAL A 365 7.95 -16.26 0.42
N GLU A 366 9.20 -16.26 0.88
CA GLU A 366 10.29 -17.03 0.28
C GLU A 366 10.00 -18.54 0.35
N HIS A 367 9.68 -19.06 1.54
CA HIS A 367 9.39 -20.48 1.71
C HIS A 367 8.11 -20.91 0.96
N LEU A 368 7.08 -20.05 0.87
CA LEU A 368 5.84 -20.35 0.14
C LEU A 368 6.10 -20.30 -1.36
N GLY A 369 6.87 -19.32 -1.83
CA GLY A 369 7.31 -19.23 -3.21
C GLY A 369 8.16 -20.42 -3.64
N ASP A 370 9.11 -20.86 -2.81
CA ASP A 370 9.93 -22.05 -3.04
C ASP A 370 9.10 -23.33 -3.07
N TYR A 371 8.08 -23.41 -2.21
CA TYR A 371 7.11 -24.49 -2.26
C TYR A 371 6.40 -24.49 -3.63
N LEU A 372 5.80 -23.36 -4.02
CA LEU A 372 5.04 -23.25 -5.27
C LEU A 372 5.93 -23.50 -6.51
N LEU A 373 7.15 -22.98 -6.55
CA LEU A 373 8.11 -23.23 -7.63
C LEU A 373 8.43 -24.72 -7.76
N ARG A 374 8.74 -25.41 -6.66
CA ARG A 374 8.96 -26.88 -6.68
C ARG A 374 7.74 -27.65 -7.15
N ARG A 375 6.53 -27.19 -6.81
CA ARG A 375 5.28 -27.82 -7.28
C ARG A 375 5.11 -27.66 -8.78
N ILE A 376 5.36 -26.46 -9.31
CA ILE A 376 5.34 -26.18 -10.74
C ILE A 376 6.39 -27.02 -11.49
N GLU A 377 7.59 -27.18 -10.92
CA GLU A 377 8.63 -28.02 -11.50
C GLU A 377 8.22 -29.49 -11.54
N SER A 378 7.52 -29.97 -10.51
CA SER A 378 7.09 -31.37 -10.43
C SER A 378 5.94 -31.74 -11.38
N SER A 379 5.14 -30.77 -11.83
CA SER A 379 3.98 -31.02 -12.70
C SER A 379 4.31 -31.01 -14.19
N ASN A 380 5.54 -30.65 -14.59
CA ASN A 380 5.93 -30.44 -16.00
C ASN A 380 5.03 -29.42 -16.76
N CYS A 381 4.20 -28.64 -16.06
CA CYS A 381 3.16 -27.76 -16.62
C CYS A 381 3.40 -26.27 -16.32
N CYS A 382 4.64 -25.80 -16.41
CA CYS A 382 5.03 -24.46 -15.94
C CYS A 382 4.20 -23.32 -16.54
N GLU A 383 4.06 -23.27 -17.86
CA GLU A 383 3.35 -22.18 -18.55
C GLU A 383 1.82 -22.23 -18.38
N SER A 384 1.31 -23.41 -18.05
CA SER A 384 -0.13 -23.63 -17.89
C SER A 384 -0.55 -23.62 -16.42
N THR A 385 0.35 -23.31 -15.48
CA THR A 385 -0.01 -23.24 -14.06
C THR A 385 -0.63 -21.89 -13.70
N VAL A 386 -1.78 -21.92 -13.05
CA VAL A 386 -2.46 -20.75 -12.46
C VAL A 386 -2.41 -20.88 -10.95
N ILE A 387 -1.87 -19.87 -10.27
CA ILE A 387 -1.92 -19.72 -8.81
C ILE A 387 -2.98 -18.67 -8.51
N LEU A 388 -4.07 -19.08 -7.87
CA LEU A 388 -5.27 -18.28 -7.64
C LEU A 388 -5.50 -18.04 -6.14
N ASP A 389 -5.26 -16.83 -5.65
CA ASP A 389 -5.62 -16.41 -4.29
C ASP A 389 -7.08 -15.93 -4.24
N VAL A 390 -7.93 -16.67 -3.52
CA VAL A 390 -9.36 -16.39 -3.35
C VAL A 390 -9.66 -15.81 -1.98
N GLY A 391 -10.42 -14.72 -1.95
CA GLY A 391 -10.57 -13.91 -0.74
C GLY A 391 -9.26 -13.19 -0.39
N ALA A 392 -8.54 -12.73 -1.42
CA ALA A 392 -7.20 -12.18 -1.29
C ALA A 392 -7.14 -10.86 -0.50
N GLY A 393 -8.29 -10.25 -0.19
CA GLY A 393 -8.41 -8.99 0.52
C GLY A 393 -7.68 -7.86 -0.20
N ASP A 394 -6.50 -7.48 0.29
CA ASP A 394 -5.69 -6.40 -0.28
C ASP A 394 -4.77 -6.84 -1.45
N GLY A 395 -4.66 -8.14 -1.70
CA GLY A 395 -3.87 -8.73 -2.79
C GLY A 395 -2.35 -8.72 -2.59
N LEU A 396 -1.85 -8.28 -1.42
CA LEU A 396 -0.41 -8.13 -1.21
C LEU A 396 0.35 -9.45 -1.25
N LEU A 397 -0.25 -10.56 -0.81
CA LEU A 397 0.41 -11.87 -0.82
C LEU A 397 0.83 -12.28 -2.24
N ILE A 398 -0.12 -12.21 -3.19
CA ILE A 398 0.13 -12.55 -4.59
C ILE A 398 1.17 -11.61 -5.22
N GLN A 399 1.11 -10.31 -4.92
CA GLN A 399 2.11 -9.36 -5.42
C GLN A 399 3.52 -9.74 -4.92
N CYS A 400 3.66 -10.03 -3.62
CA CYS A 400 4.94 -10.43 -3.04
C CYS A 400 5.45 -11.77 -3.60
N LEU A 401 4.56 -12.76 -3.80
CA LEU A 401 4.92 -14.04 -4.42
C LEU A 401 5.35 -13.86 -5.88
N LYS A 402 4.69 -12.98 -6.63
CA LYS A 402 5.03 -12.69 -8.02
C LYS A 402 6.43 -12.10 -8.14
N GLU A 403 6.75 -11.14 -7.29
CA GLU A 403 8.08 -10.52 -7.22
C GLU A 403 9.14 -11.57 -6.84
N TYR A 404 8.88 -12.35 -5.79
CA TYR A 404 9.80 -13.40 -5.34
C TYR A 404 10.08 -14.44 -6.44
N MET A 405 9.03 -14.98 -7.06
CA MET A 405 9.18 -16.00 -8.10
C MET A 405 9.90 -15.44 -9.33
N TYR A 406 9.62 -14.20 -9.72
CA TYR A 406 10.34 -13.52 -10.80
C TYR A 406 11.84 -13.40 -10.49
N ASP A 407 12.19 -12.96 -9.29
CA ASP A 407 13.58 -12.84 -8.85
C ASP A 407 14.30 -14.20 -8.84
N GLN A 408 13.67 -15.25 -8.32
CA GLN A 408 14.26 -16.60 -8.31
C GLN A 408 14.50 -17.13 -9.73
N MET A 409 13.54 -16.93 -10.64
CA MET A 409 13.69 -17.35 -12.04
C MET A 409 14.81 -16.57 -12.75
N MET A 410 14.98 -15.29 -12.46
CA MET A 410 16.04 -14.46 -13.06
C MET A 410 17.43 -14.68 -12.46
N THR A 411 17.52 -14.97 -11.17
CA THR A 411 18.80 -15.15 -10.45
C THR A 411 19.37 -16.56 -10.57
N SER A 412 18.55 -17.55 -10.91
CA SER A 412 18.96 -18.95 -11.12
C SER A 412 19.87 -19.17 -12.34
N LYS A 413 20.49 -18.13 -12.89
CA LYS A 413 21.53 -18.25 -13.92
C LYS A 413 22.60 -19.23 -13.42
N PRO A 414 22.88 -20.31 -14.17
CA PRO A 414 23.80 -21.34 -13.72
C PRO A 414 25.16 -20.70 -13.43
N LYS A 415 25.69 -20.93 -12.22
CA LYS A 415 27.03 -20.49 -11.82
C LYS A 415 27.99 -20.95 -12.92
N ALA A 416 28.67 -20.00 -13.56
CA ALA A 416 29.46 -20.16 -14.80
C ALA A 416 30.73 -21.04 -14.69
N GLY A 417 30.75 -22.02 -13.77
CA GLY A 417 31.95 -22.75 -13.37
C GLY A 417 32.12 -24.15 -13.94
N LYS A 418 31.24 -24.66 -14.81
CA LYS A 418 31.45 -25.96 -15.48
C LYS A 418 31.11 -25.87 -16.97
N THR A 419 32.16 -25.66 -17.76
CA THR A 419 32.18 -25.74 -19.22
C THR A 419 31.70 -27.12 -19.67
N GLY A 420 30.42 -27.25 -20.05
CA GLY A 420 29.92 -28.53 -20.56
C GLY A 420 28.45 -28.60 -20.98
N TYR A 421 27.56 -27.72 -20.50
CA TYR A 421 26.13 -27.81 -20.80
C TYR A 421 25.58 -26.50 -21.37
N LYS A 422 25.56 -26.40 -22.70
CA LYS A 422 24.88 -25.31 -23.43
C LYS A 422 23.36 -25.54 -23.55
N THR A 423 22.85 -26.73 -23.22
CA THR A 423 21.45 -27.12 -23.41
C THR A 423 20.49 -26.70 -22.30
N ASP A 424 20.96 -26.43 -21.08
CA ASP A 424 20.05 -26.19 -19.93
C ASP A 424 19.62 -24.72 -19.78
N LEU A 425 20.36 -23.78 -20.39
CA LEU A 425 20.06 -22.34 -20.33
C LEU A 425 18.89 -21.94 -21.23
N GLU A 426 18.70 -22.64 -22.35
CA GLU A 426 17.55 -22.42 -23.24
C GLU A 426 16.26 -22.94 -22.59
N ILE A 427 16.34 -24.03 -21.82
CA ILE A 427 15.21 -24.64 -21.12
C ILE A 427 14.65 -23.74 -20.01
N VAL A 428 15.48 -22.93 -19.34
CA VAL A 428 15.01 -22.00 -18.29
C VAL A 428 14.35 -20.75 -18.89
N ALA A 429 14.86 -20.25 -20.03
CA ALA A 429 14.25 -19.11 -20.72
C ALA A 429 12.92 -19.47 -21.41
N THR A 430 12.72 -20.74 -21.79
CA THR A 430 11.46 -21.23 -22.36
C THR A 430 10.40 -21.59 -21.32
N ARG A 431 10.70 -21.53 -20.01
CA ARG A 431 9.71 -21.81 -18.96
C ARG A 431 8.98 -20.51 -18.61
N GLY A 432 7.83 -20.28 -19.24
CA GLY A 432 6.95 -19.16 -18.89
C GLY A 432 6.60 -19.12 -17.40
N MET A 433 6.56 -17.92 -16.83
CA MET A 433 6.17 -17.68 -15.44
C MET A 433 4.72 -18.14 -15.20
N PRO A 434 4.41 -18.82 -14.07
CA PRO A 434 3.03 -19.15 -13.73
C PRO A 434 2.16 -17.89 -13.68
N LYS A 435 0.86 -18.06 -13.93
CA LYS A 435 -0.10 -16.95 -13.82
C LYS A 435 -0.55 -16.82 -12.36
N LEU A 436 -0.09 -15.79 -11.66
CA LEU A 436 -0.56 -15.46 -10.31
C LEU A 436 -1.72 -14.46 -10.35
N VAL A 437 -2.83 -14.76 -9.67
CA VAL A 437 -4.05 -13.94 -9.65
C VAL A 437 -4.58 -13.80 -8.23
N ALA A 438 -4.90 -12.57 -7.82
CA ALA A 438 -5.64 -12.28 -6.60
C ALA A 438 -7.11 -11.95 -6.94
N THR A 439 -8.06 -12.53 -6.20
CA THR A 439 -9.49 -12.33 -6.37
C THR A 439 -10.19 -12.08 -5.03
N ASP A 440 -11.12 -11.13 -5.00
CA ASP A 440 -11.92 -10.81 -3.82
C ASP A 440 -13.23 -10.13 -4.25
N ASP A 441 -14.35 -10.42 -3.59
CA ASP A 441 -15.64 -9.79 -3.90
C ASP A 441 -15.85 -8.44 -3.19
N MET A 442 -14.86 -8.00 -2.41
CA MET A 442 -14.85 -6.79 -1.59
C MET A 442 -15.91 -6.78 -0.49
N SER A 443 -16.48 -7.94 -0.15
CA SER A 443 -17.51 -8.07 0.91
C SER A 443 -17.00 -7.60 2.27
N TRP A 444 -15.68 -7.70 2.50
CA TRP A 444 -15.00 -7.25 3.72
C TRP A 444 -14.67 -5.75 3.73
N ASN A 445 -14.94 -5.02 2.64
CA ASN A 445 -14.56 -3.61 2.45
C ASN A 445 -13.07 -3.35 2.71
N ILE A 446 -12.20 -4.28 2.29
CA ILE A 446 -10.75 -4.14 2.39
C ILE A 446 -10.28 -3.29 1.21
N PHE A 447 -9.47 -2.27 1.48
CA PHE A 447 -8.86 -1.46 0.44
C PHE A 447 -7.76 -2.28 -0.24
N THR A 448 -7.86 -2.39 -1.57
CA THR A 448 -6.88 -3.09 -2.38
C THR A 448 -5.56 -2.33 -2.40
N LYS A 449 -4.45 -3.05 -2.16
CA LYS A 449 -3.09 -2.51 -2.23
C LYS A 449 -2.31 -3.05 -3.44
N ALA A 450 -2.81 -4.14 -4.04
CA ALA A 450 -2.33 -4.72 -5.28
C ALA A 450 -3.49 -4.93 -6.28
N ASN A 451 -3.18 -5.47 -7.45
CA ASN A 451 -4.19 -5.79 -8.46
C ASN A 451 -5.04 -6.99 -8.00
N VAL A 452 -6.29 -6.70 -7.60
CA VAL A 452 -7.28 -7.70 -7.18
C VAL A 452 -8.47 -7.66 -8.12
N GLU A 453 -8.80 -8.80 -8.75
CA GLU A 453 -10.00 -8.91 -9.55
C GLU A 453 -11.23 -9.01 -8.66
N LYS A 454 -12.27 -8.21 -8.97
CA LYS A 454 -13.53 -8.17 -8.21
C LYS A 454 -14.41 -9.37 -8.55
N LEU A 455 -14.05 -10.55 -8.05
CA LEU A 455 -14.73 -11.82 -8.32
C LEU A 455 -15.02 -12.53 -6.99
N SER A 456 -16.22 -13.10 -6.88
CA SER A 456 -16.51 -14.06 -5.81
C SER A 456 -15.71 -15.35 -6.01
N VAL A 457 -15.65 -16.18 -4.96
CA VAL A 457 -15.01 -17.50 -5.01
C VAL A 457 -15.52 -18.34 -6.19
N ASP A 458 -16.85 -18.38 -6.40
CA ASP A 458 -17.46 -19.14 -7.50
C ASP A 458 -17.06 -18.60 -8.87
N GLN A 459 -17.08 -17.27 -9.02
CA GLN A 459 -16.72 -16.61 -10.28
C GLN A 459 -15.25 -16.79 -10.62
N ALA A 460 -14.37 -16.72 -9.62
CA ALA A 460 -12.94 -16.95 -9.76
C ALA A 460 -12.66 -18.39 -10.20
N LEU A 461 -13.23 -19.38 -9.50
CA LEU A 461 -13.10 -20.79 -9.88
C LEU A 461 -13.66 -21.03 -11.28
N GLN A 462 -14.86 -20.52 -11.58
CA GLN A 462 -15.47 -20.66 -12.90
C GLN A 462 -14.55 -20.12 -14.01
N LYS A 463 -13.97 -18.93 -13.82
CA LYS A 463 -13.10 -18.28 -14.80
C LYS A 463 -11.80 -19.06 -15.02
N TYR A 464 -11.18 -19.54 -13.95
CA TYR A 464 -9.82 -20.08 -14.01
C TYR A 464 -9.76 -21.61 -14.16
N THR A 465 -10.78 -22.37 -13.76
CA THR A 465 -10.83 -23.83 -13.97
C THR A 465 -11.55 -24.23 -15.26
N GLN A 466 -12.55 -23.47 -15.72
CA GLN A 466 -13.26 -23.81 -16.97
C GLN A 466 -12.47 -23.46 -18.22
N ALA A 467 -11.59 -22.45 -18.16
CA ALA A 467 -10.66 -22.15 -19.24
C ALA A 467 -9.80 -23.38 -19.59
N THR A 468 -9.44 -24.17 -18.58
CA THR A 468 -8.73 -25.44 -18.72
C THR A 468 -9.57 -26.50 -19.42
N LYS A 469 -10.85 -26.65 -19.02
CA LYS A 469 -11.76 -27.66 -19.59
C LYS A 469 -12.17 -27.38 -21.06
N ARG A 470 -12.17 -26.12 -21.51
CA ARG A 470 -12.57 -25.77 -22.89
C ARG A 470 -11.51 -26.08 -23.95
N ARG A 471 -10.22 -26.14 -23.58
CA ARG A 471 -9.16 -26.50 -24.54
C ARG A 471 -9.22 -27.97 -24.97
N THR A 472 -9.67 -28.87 -24.10
CA THR A 472 -9.70 -30.30 -24.40
C THR A 472 -10.86 -30.74 -25.29
N THR A 473 -11.94 -29.95 -25.39
CA THR A 473 -13.16 -30.35 -26.10
C THR A 473 -13.30 -29.77 -27.51
N LYS A 474 -12.62 -28.66 -27.81
CA LYS A 474 -12.80 -27.95 -29.08
C LYS A 474 -12.01 -28.58 -30.26
N ASP A 475 -10.97 -29.35 -29.98
CA ASP A 475 -10.11 -29.95 -31.02
C ASP A 475 -10.60 -31.34 -31.50
N THR A 476 -11.66 -31.88 -30.90
CA THR A 476 -12.20 -33.21 -31.24
C THR A 476 -13.44 -33.21 -32.15
N LEU A 477 -13.94 -32.04 -32.60
CA LEU A 477 -15.23 -31.95 -33.32
C LEU A 477 -15.17 -31.32 -34.72
N SER A 478 -13.99 -31.13 -35.30
CA SER A 478 -13.86 -30.70 -36.71
C SER A 478 -12.98 -31.67 -37.52
N ASP A 479 -13.58 -32.26 -38.55
CA ASP A 479 -12.99 -33.03 -39.66
C ASP A 479 -12.75 -34.54 -39.48
N GLU A 480 -13.81 -35.33 -39.67
CA GLU A 480 -13.79 -36.79 -39.85
C GLU A 480 -13.20 -37.28 -41.20
N SER A 481 -12.46 -36.48 -41.98
CA SER A 481 -12.15 -36.87 -43.39
C SER A 481 -10.70 -37.12 -43.79
N ASN A 482 -9.68 -37.06 -42.92
CA ASN A 482 -8.32 -37.48 -43.30
C ASN A 482 -7.61 -38.30 -42.21
N GLN A 483 -7.54 -39.62 -42.46
CA GLN A 483 -6.70 -40.57 -41.74
C GLN A 483 -5.23 -40.40 -42.16
N GLU A 484 -4.45 -39.59 -41.45
CA GLU A 484 -3.00 -39.79 -41.33
C GLU A 484 -2.57 -39.57 -39.87
N HIS A 485 -1.82 -40.54 -39.36
CA HIS A 485 -1.31 -40.74 -37.99
C HIS A 485 -1.45 -39.58 -36.99
N PRO A 486 -2.21 -39.74 -35.89
CA PRO A 486 -2.20 -38.78 -34.78
C PRO A 486 -0.86 -38.91 -34.07
N SER A 487 0.04 -37.95 -34.32
CA SER A 487 1.16 -37.71 -33.41
C SER A 487 0.56 -37.34 -32.06
N GLU A 488 0.87 -38.16 -31.06
CA GLU A 488 0.50 -38.06 -29.64
C GLU A 488 1.07 -36.78 -29.00
N ASN A 489 0.69 -35.61 -29.52
CA ASN A 489 1.01 -34.32 -28.93
C ASN A 489 0.09 -34.13 -27.73
N GLN A 490 0.53 -34.66 -26.60
CA GLN A 490 -0.04 -34.48 -25.27
C GLN A 490 -0.35 -32.99 -25.05
N SER A 491 -1.63 -32.63 -25.16
CA SER A 491 -2.09 -31.31 -24.76
C SER A 491 -1.98 -31.22 -23.25
N GLY A 492 -0.90 -30.59 -22.78
CA GLY A 492 -0.60 -30.45 -21.36
C GLY A 492 -1.79 -29.86 -20.62
N SER A 493 -2.31 -30.60 -19.63
CA SER A 493 -3.36 -30.11 -18.74
C SER A 493 -2.84 -28.87 -18.00
N SER A 494 -3.68 -27.84 -17.89
CA SER A 494 -3.36 -26.65 -17.10
C SER A 494 -3.61 -26.95 -15.64
N GLN A 495 -2.60 -26.71 -14.81
CA GLN A 495 -2.68 -26.89 -13.37
C GLN A 495 -3.27 -25.64 -12.70
N VAL A 496 -4.15 -25.82 -11.72
CA VAL A 496 -4.70 -24.74 -10.90
C VAL A 496 -4.39 -25.01 -9.43
N VAL A 497 -3.64 -24.10 -8.81
CA VAL A 497 -3.35 -24.09 -7.38
C VAL A 497 -4.11 -22.94 -6.72
N VAL A 498 -5.01 -23.23 -5.79
CA VAL A 498 -5.75 -22.19 -5.06
C VAL A 498 -5.04 -21.85 -3.76
N LEU A 499 -4.84 -20.56 -3.47
CA LEU A 499 -4.49 -20.05 -2.15
C LEU A 499 -5.76 -19.47 -1.53
N CYS A 500 -5.98 -19.70 -0.23
CA CYS A 500 -7.08 -19.05 0.49
C CYS A 500 -6.60 -18.64 1.87
N SER A 501 -6.43 -17.33 2.08
CA SER A 501 -5.99 -16.76 3.35
C SER A 501 -7.18 -16.29 4.19
N TRP A 502 -7.24 -16.72 5.45
CA TRP A 502 -8.24 -16.31 6.45
C TRP A 502 -9.68 -16.50 5.98
N MET A 503 -10.01 -17.72 5.52
CA MET A 503 -11.37 -18.12 5.15
C MET A 503 -12.37 -17.65 6.23
N PRO A 504 -13.53 -17.09 5.87
CA PRO A 504 -14.49 -16.61 6.86
C PRO A 504 -14.87 -17.68 7.89
N MET A 505 -15.02 -17.27 9.15
CA MET A 505 -15.38 -18.18 10.24
C MET A 505 -16.69 -18.92 9.96
N GLY A 506 -16.68 -20.25 10.12
CA GLY A 506 -17.85 -21.09 9.95
C GLY A 506 -18.27 -21.37 8.50
N GLU A 507 -17.61 -20.74 7.52
CA GLU A 507 -17.83 -21.00 6.10
C GLU A 507 -16.92 -22.14 5.62
N ASP A 508 -17.35 -22.91 4.63
CA ASP A 508 -16.49 -23.88 3.95
C ASP A 508 -16.38 -23.57 2.45
N TRP A 509 -15.40 -22.74 2.09
CA TRP A 509 -15.09 -22.50 0.67
C TRP A 509 -14.35 -23.66 0.02
N SER A 510 -13.75 -24.55 0.83
CA SER A 510 -13.00 -25.69 0.28
C SER A 510 -13.89 -26.68 -0.45
N ALA A 511 -15.17 -26.80 -0.08
CA ALA A 511 -16.17 -27.54 -0.86
C ALA A 511 -16.24 -27.08 -2.32
N LYS A 512 -16.17 -25.77 -2.58
CA LYS A 512 -16.18 -25.20 -3.92
C LYS A 512 -14.90 -25.50 -4.69
N PHE A 513 -13.76 -25.53 -4.01
CA PHE A 513 -12.47 -25.87 -4.63
C PHE A 513 -12.50 -27.32 -5.14
N ARG A 514 -13.00 -28.23 -4.30
CA ARG A 514 -13.15 -29.65 -4.61
C ARG A 514 -14.17 -29.88 -5.73
N GLU A 515 -15.33 -29.23 -5.68
CA GLU A 515 -16.34 -29.28 -6.75
C GLU A 515 -15.79 -28.77 -8.09
N ALA A 516 -14.98 -27.70 -8.07
CA ALA A 516 -14.37 -27.15 -9.27
C ALA A 516 -13.29 -28.07 -9.88
N GLY A 517 -12.81 -29.06 -9.13
CA GLY A 517 -11.72 -29.96 -9.54
C GLY A 517 -10.36 -29.25 -9.52
N VAL A 518 -10.11 -28.44 -8.50
CA VAL A 518 -8.81 -27.78 -8.29
C VAL A 518 -7.75 -28.84 -7.96
N ASP A 519 -6.59 -28.80 -8.63
CA ASP A 519 -5.53 -29.81 -8.46
C ASP A 519 -4.94 -29.79 -7.03
N GLU A 520 -4.75 -28.58 -6.49
CA GLU A 520 -4.19 -28.36 -5.16
C GLU A 520 -4.75 -27.07 -4.55
N TYR A 521 -5.07 -27.07 -3.25
CA TYR A 521 -5.39 -25.83 -2.54
C TYR A 521 -4.63 -25.71 -1.22
N ILE A 522 -4.16 -24.50 -0.94
CA ILE A 522 -3.41 -24.11 0.24
C ILE A 522 -4.28 -23.18 1.07
N LEU A 523 -4.67 -23.65 2.25
CA LEU A 523 -5.43 -22.87 3.22
C LEU A 523 -4.46 -22.23 4.21
N ILE A 524 -4.56 -20.92 4.39
CA ILE A 524 -3.71 -20.14 5.28
C ILE A 524 -4.59 -19.52 6.37
N GLY A 525 -4.54 -20.06 7.58
CA GLY A 525 -5.40 -19.60 8.68
C GLY A 525 -5.35 -20.55 9.87
N GLU A 526 -6.03 -20.17 10.95
CA GLU A 526 -6.15 -20.99 12.16
C GLU A 526 -6.96 -22.27 11.85
N SER A 527 -6.34 -23.44 12.02
CA SER A 527 -6.86 -24.72 11.50
C SER A 527 -7.56 -25.62 12.53
N ASP A 528 -7.93 -25.07 13.67
CA ASP A 528 -8.41 -25.74 14.87
C ASP A 528 -9.67 -25.01 15.40
N ASP A 529 -9.80 -24.66 16.69
CA ASP A 529 -10.88 -23.82 17.24
C ASP A 529 -10.91 -22.36 16.74
N GLY A 530 -9.96 -21.97 15.88
CA GLY A 530 -9.82 -20.61 15.40
C GLY A 530 -10.94 -20.07 14.53
N SER A 531 -10.76 -18.81 14.12
CA SER A 531 -11.79 -18.01 13.42
C SER A 531 -11.78 -18.19 11.91
N CYS A 532 -11.20 -19.27 11.38
CA CYS A 532 -11.02 -19.47 9.94
C CYS A 532 -11.70 -20.74 9.44
N GLY A 533 -12.61 -20.59 8.49
CA GLY A 533 -13.33 -21.72 7.90
C GLY A 533 -14.20 -22.49 8.90
N HIS A 534 -14.73 -23.63 8.48
CA HIS A 534 -15.48 -24.54 9.34
C HIS A 534 -14.59 -25.66 9.86
N ASN A 535 -14.57 -25.86 11.18
CA ASN A 535 -13.73 -26.84 11.87
C ASN A 535 -13.75 -28.26 11.25
N TRP A 536 -14.94 -28.86 11.10
CA TRP A 536 -15.08 -30.14 10.43
C TRP A 536 -15.02 -30.05 8.90
N TRP A 537 -15.86 -29.22 8.27
CA TRP A 537 -15.99 -29.24 6.81
C TRP A 537 -14.75 -28.78 6.04
N THR A 538 -14.04 -27.77 6.56
CA THR A 538 -12.82 -27.22 5.96
C THR A 538 -11.58 -27.98 6.40
N TRP A 539 -11.40 -28.17 7.71
CA TRP A 539 -10.14 -28.72 8.26
C TRP A 539 -10.18 -30.21 8.58
N GLY A 540 -11.37 -30.80 8.73
CA GLY A 540 -11.56 -32.21 9.13
C GLY A 540 -11.23 -32.51 10.57
N ASN A 541 -11.39 -31.54 11.48
CA ASN A 541 -11.12 -31.74 12.90
C ASN A 541 -12.23 -32.61 13.53
N SER A 542 -11.92 -33.88 13.81
CA SER A 542 -12.91 -34.87 14.29
C SER A 542 -13.60 -34.50 15.60
N ALA A 543 -12.94 -33.72 16.48
CA ALA A 543 -13.52 -33.24 17.73
C ALA A 543 -14.73 -32.30 17.53
N PHE A 544 -14.85 -31.69 16.35
CA PHE A 544 -15.94 -30.77 15.99
C PHE A 544 -16.94 -31.38 15.02
N ARG A 545 -16.90 -32.71 14.87
CA ARG A 545 -17.95 -33.43 14.15
C ARG A 545 -19.19 -33.38 15.03
N ASP A 546 -20.21 -32.63 14.62
CA ASP A 546 -21.45 -32.45 15.41
C ASP A 546 -22.10 -33.81 15.76
N GLY A 547 -21.74 -34.36 16.92
CA GLY A 547 -22.22 -35.68 17.38
C GLY A 547 -23.64 -35.64 17.93
N THR A 548 -24.24 -34.46 18.05
CA THR A 548 -25.46 -34.23 18.84
C THR A 548 -26.74 -34.18 18.03
N ILE A 549 -26.68 -34.33 16.72
CA ILE A 549 -27.89 -34.36 15.89
C ILE A 549 -27.80 -35.58 15.00
N GLU A 550 -28.63 -36.58 15.28
CA GLU A 550 -29.05 -37.62 14.34
C GLU A 550 -29.78 -36.96 13.16
N SER A 551 -29.06 -36.11 12.41
CA SER A 551 -29.57 -35.54 11.18
C SER A 551 -29.82 -36.73 10.25
N PRO A 552 -31.03 -36.88 9.71
CA PRO A 552 -31.37 -37.97 8.80
C PRO A 552 -30.53 -37.99 7.51
N THR A 553 -29.70 -36.97 7.28
CA THR A 553 -28.73 -36.90 6.18
C THR A 553 -27.33 -37.44 6.51
N GLY A 554 -27.03 -37.81 7.77
CA GLY A 554 -25.79 -38.46 8.19
C GLY A 554 -24.51 -37.66 7.91
N ILE A 555 -23.92 -37.03 8.94
CA ILE A 555 -22.60 -36.39 8.79
C ILE A 555 -21.58 -37.47 8.39
N PRO A 556 -20.83 -37.30 7.29
CA PRO A 556 -19.86 -38.29 6.82
C PRO A 556 -18.92 -38.76 7.94
N SER A 557 -18.60 -40.06 7.95
CA SER A 557 -17.65 -40.65 8.90
C SER A 557 -16.21 -40.23 8.68
N VAL A 558 -15.92 -39.70 7.50
CA VAL A 558 -14.59 -39.28 7.05
C VAL A 558 -14.66 -37.78 6.74
N ALA A 559 -13.55 -37.06 6.94
CA ALA A 559 -13.47 -35.64 6.61
C ALA A 559 -13.79 -35.40 5.12
N PRO A 560 -14.51 -34.32 4.77
CA PRO A 560 -14.97 -34.10 3.39
C PRO A 560 -13.85 -34.08 2.34
N TYR A 561 -12.70 -33.49 2.67
CA TYR A 561 -11.57 -33.47 1.73
C TYR A 561 -11.08 -34.89 1.39
N ILE A 562 -11.08 -35.83 2.35
CA ILE A 562 -10.69 -37.22 2.10
C ILE A 562 -11.75 -37.93 1.24
N GLN A 563 -13.03 -37.68 1.51
CA GLN A 563 -14.13 -38.23 0.72
C GLN A 563 -14.02 -37.83 -0.76
N ASP A 564 -13.56 -36.62 -1.01
CA ASP A 564 -13.37 -36.06 -2.35
C ASP A 564 -11.99 -36.38 -2.96
N GLY A 565 -11.21 -37.26 -2.32
CA GLY A 565 -9.93 -37.75 -2.83
C GLY A 565 -8.72 -36.83 -2.57
N TYR A 566 -8.83 -35.89 -1.63
CA TYR A 566 -7.73 -35.02 -1.23
C TYR A 566 -6.98 -35.52 0.02
N GLU A 567 -5.67 -35.28 0.05
CA GLU A 567 -4.79 -35.54 1.22
C GLU A 567 -4.39 -34.23 1.90
N ARG A 568 -4.55 -34.15 3.23
CA ARG A 568 -4.10 -33.02 4.06
C ARG A 568 -2.61 -33.12 4.40
N ARG A 569 -1.84 -32.05 4.17
CA ARG A 569 -0.44 -31.91 4.59
C ARG A 569 -0.17 -30.56 5.25
N ASP A 570 0.34 -30.60 6.48
CA ASP A 570 0.71 -29.41 7.24
C ASP A 570 2.09 -28.87 6.82
N LEU A 571 2.16 -27.60 6.38
CA LEU A 571 3.42 -26.90 6.07
C LEU A 571 4.04 -26.29 7.32
N LYS A 572 4.54 -27.16 8.21
CA LYS A 572 5.07 -26.78 9.54
C LYS A 572 6.19 -25.72 9.50
N GLU A 573 6.98 -25.67 8.43
CA GLU A 573 8.05 -24.69 8.25
C GLU A 573 7.49 -23.27 8.10
N LEU A 574 6.42 -23.12 7.33
CA LEU A 574 5.78 -21.82 7.07
C LEU A 574 5.03 -21.28 8.29
N THR A 575 4.44 -22.17 9.12
CA THR A 575 3.75 -21.79 10.36
C THR A 575 4.59 -20.90 11.27
N SER A 576 5.91 -21.05 11.25
CA SER A 576 6.82 -20.25 12.10
C SER A 576 6.95 -18.78 11.67
N TYR A 577 6.57 -18.48 10.43
CA TYR A 577 6.77 -17.18 9.77
C TYR A 577 5.46 -16.41 9.53
N GLN A 578 4.32 -17.02 9.87
CA GLN A 578 3.00 -16.41 9.74
C GLN A 578 2.63 -15.63 11.01
N PHE A 579 2.13 -14.39 10.83
CA PHE A 579 1.67 -13.54 11.91
C PHE A 579 0.24 -13.06 11.64
N SER A 580 -0.65 -13.40 12.55
CA SER A 580 -2.01 -12.89 12.63
C SER A 580 -2.08 -11.66 13.53
N SER A 581 -2.94 -10.71 13.20
CA SER A 581 -3.34 -9.65 14.14
C SER A 581 -3.99 -10.19 15.42
N PHE A 582 -4.49 -11.44 15.39
CA PHE A 582 -5.02 -12.18 16.54
C PHE A 582 -4.00 -13.08 17.22
N ASP A 583 -2.79 -13.23 16.64
CA ASP A 583 -1.73 -13.98 17.31
C ASP A 583 -1.32 -13.23 18.58
N CYS A 584 -1.81 -13.74 19.68
CA CYS A 584 -1.52 -13.32 21.04
C CYS A 584 -0.91 -14.52 21.78
N ALA A 585 -0.45 -14.30 23.01
CA ALA A 585 0.16 -15.37 23.82
C ALA A 585 -0.74 -16.63 24.00
N ILE A 586 -2.03 -16.55 23.65
CA ILE A 586 -3.05 -17.61 23.78
C ILE A 586 -3.08 -18.58 22.57
N SER A 587 -2.73 -18.18 21.33
CA SER A 587 -3.02 -18.92 20.07
C SER A 587 -2.24 -20.22 19.80
N LYS A 588 -1.67 -20.90 20.80
CA LYS A 588 -0.97 -22.19 20.58
C LYS A 588 -1.56 -23.38 21.33
N SER A 589 -2.51 -23.19 22.25
CA SER A 589 -2.97 -24.30 23.09
C SER A 589 -4.18 -25.04 22.56
N SER A 590 -4.96 -24.47 21.64
CA SER A 590 -6.07 -25.21 21.01
C SER A 590 -5.63 -26.08 19.83
N ASN A 591 -4.31 -26.21 19.61
CA ASN A 591 -3.70 -26.52 18.31
C ASN A 591 -3.92 -25.40 17.27
N THR A 592 -4.07 -24.15 17.74
CA THR A 592 -4.42 -22.89 17.02
C THR A 592 -3.42 -22.33 16.08
N LYS A 593 -2.47 -23.15 15.68
CA LYS A 593 -1.46 -22.69 14.75
C LYS A 593 -2.16 -22.29 13.46
N PRO A 594 -1.94 -21.06 12.98
CA PRO A 594 -2.13 -20.77 11.58
C PRO A 594 -1.25 -21.75 10.83
N THR A 595 -1.86 -22.81 10.32
CA THR A 595 -1.13 -23.90 9.70
C THR A 595 -1.43 -23.75 8.23
N PRO A 596 -0.48 -23.24 7.43
CA PRO A 596 -0.60 -23.36 6.00
C PRO A 596 -0.74 -24.85 5.69
N LEU A 597 -1.85 -25.19 5.06
CA LEU A 597 -2.34 -26.54 4.94
C LEU A 597 -2.60 -26.81 3.47
N ILE A 598 -1.98 -27.86 2.98
CA ILE A 598 -2.15 -28.31 1.60
C ILE A 598 -3.19 -29.40 1.60
N MET A 599 -4.10 -29.34 0.64
CA MET A 599 -4.97 -30.44 0.26
C MET A 599 -4.70 -30.76 -1.20
N ARG A 600 -4.30 -32.01 -1.49
CA ARG A 600 -3.94 -32.44 -2.84
C ARG A 600 -4.80 -33.61 -3.30
N MET A 601 -5.33 -33.55 -4.53
CA MET A 601 -6.03 -34.68 -5.13
C MET A 601 -5.04 -35.83 -5.40
N ASP A 602 -5.38 -37.04 -4.95
CA ASP A 602 -4.52 -38.21 -5.15
C ASP A 602 -4.56 -38.63 -6.64
N ASP A 603 -3.45 -38.43 -7.35
CA ASP A 603 -3.27 -38.92 -8.71
C ASP A 603 -3.15 -40.43 -8.60
N GLY A 604 -4.25 -41.17 -8.80
CA GLY A 604 -4.39 -42.61 -8.55
C GLY A 604 -3.51 -43.55 -9.38
N ASP A 605 -2.20 -43.34 -9.40
CA ASP A 605 -1.21 -44.29 -9.90
C ASP A 605 -0.97 -45.37 -8.82
N VAL A 606 -1.87 -46.34 -8.78
CA VAL A 606 -1.63 -47.64 -8.14
C VAL A 606 -0.53 -48.36 -8.93
N TYR A 607 0.73 -48.04 -8.65
CA TYR A 607 1.83 -48.95 -8.95
C TYR A 607 1.74 -50.14 -7.99
N LEU A 608 1.29 -51.27 -8.51
CA LEU A 608 1.55 -52.58 -7.90
C LEU A 608 3.06 -52.70 -7.63
N LEU A 609 3.43 -52.61 -6.36
CA LEU A 609 4.73 -53.02 -5.84
C LEU A 609 5.08 -54.42 -6.35
N PRO A 610 6.16 -54.62 -7.14
CA PRO A 610 6.76 -55.93 -7.26
C PRO A 610 7.50 -56.20 -5.95
N THR A 611 7.05 -57.26 -5.30
CA THR A 611 7.61 -57.89 -4.11
C THR A 611 9.14 -57.93 -4.14
N LEU A 612 9.78 -57.30 -3.15
CA LEU A 612 11.18 -57.49 -2.80
C LEU A 612 11.46 -58.98 -2.52
N ARG A 613 12.23 -59.63 -3.41
CA ARG A 613 12.96 -60.87 -3.06
C ARG A 613 14.25 -60.49 -2.37
N ALA A 614 14.42 -61.01 -1.16
CA ALA A 614 15.67 -61.01 -0.42
C ALA A 614 16.80 -61.74 -1.18
N CYS A 615 18.01 -61.18 -1.12
CA CYS A 615 19.31 -61.82 -0.82
C CYS A 615 20.49 -61.09 -1.51
N CYS A 616 21.32 -60.39 -0.74
CA CYS A 616 22.72 -60.80 -0.46
C CYS A 616 23.47 -59.69 0.31
N PRO A 617 23.96 -59.97 1.54
CA PRO A 617 24.83 -59.07 2.29
C PRO A 617 26.29 -59.46 2.04
N ASN A 618 26.92 -58.93 0.99
CA ASN A 618 28.38 -58.93 0.88
C ASN A 618 28.83 -58.04 -0.28
N CYS A 619 29.11 -56.77 0.01
CA CYS A 619 30.19 -56.00 -0.62
C CYS A 619 30.42 -54.70 0.17
N ARG A 620 31.19 -54.83 1.25
CA ARG A 620 31.98 -53.73 1.83
C ARG A 620 33.18 -53.49 0.91
N ARG A 621 33.44 -52.23 0.54
CA ARG A 621 34.78 -51.61 0.66
C ARG A 621 34.76 -50.11 0.39
N ASP A 622 35.28 -49.42 1.39
CA ASP A 622 35.80 -48.07 1.53
C ASP A 622 36.50 -47.48 0.28
N LEU A 623 36.38 -46.16 0.05
CA LEU A 623 37.39 -45.17 0.47
C LEU A 623 37.07 -43.74 0.00
N HIS A 624 37.38 -42.81 0.89
CA HIS A 624 37.33 -41.35 0.79
C HIS A 624 38.56 -40.78 0.02
N PRO A 625 38.75 -39.44 -0.11
CA PRO A 625 39.15 -38.79 -1.37
C PRO A 625 40.58 -38.22 -1.35
N THR A 626 41.15 -37.87 -2.52
CA THR A 626 42.28 -36.95 -2.58
C THR A 626 42.26 -36.03 -3.80
N LYS A 627 42.43 -34.74 -3.49
CA LYS A 627 42.86 -33.62 -4.34
C LYS A 627 44.09 -33.97 -5.20
N ARG A 628 44.19 -33.35 -6.38
CA ARG A 628 45.48 -33.04 -7.01
C ARG A 628 45.39 -31.81 -7.91
N GLU A 629 46.25 -30.84 -7.61
CA GLU A 629 46.67 -29.73 -8.45
C GLU A 629 47.43 -30.22 -9.68
N ARG A 630 47.40 -29.44 -10.78
CA ARG A 630 48.51 -29.38 -11.74
C ARG A 630 48.49 -28.10 -12.58
N GLU A 631 49.67 -27.50 -12.64
CA GLU A 631 50.11 -26.37 -13.48
C GLU A 631 50.44 -26.79 -14.92
N GLY A 632 50.52 -25.78 -15.80
CA GLY A 632 51.25 -25.77 -17.08
C GLY A 632 50.43 -26.23 -18.30
N GLY A 633 50.41 -25.57 -19.46
CA GLY A 633 51.10 -24.41 -20.02
C GLY A 633 50.89 -24.42 -21.54
N VAL A 634 51.42 -23.40 -22.23
CA VAL A 634 51.79 -23.37 -23.67
C VAL A 634 50.71 -22.90 -24.69
N ASP A 635 50.86 -21.64 -25.15
CA ASP A 635 50.54 -21.09 -26.50
C ASP A 635 51.35 -21.82 -27.60
N PRO A 636 51.03 -21.83 -28.92
CA PRO A 636 50.52 -20.68 -29.71
C PRO A 636 49.61 -21.02 -30.92
N PHE A 637 48.99 -20.01 -31.57
CA PHE A 637 49.17 -19.67 -33.00
C PHE A 637 48.08 -18.70 -33.55
N SER A 638 48.58 -17.82 -34.43
CA SER A 638 47.97 -16.79 -35.26
C SER A 638 46.88 -17.21 -36.25
N ALA A 639 46.01 -16.27 -36.64
CA ALA A 639 46.03 -15.58 -37.96
C ALA A 639 44.62 -15.23 -38.50
N ARG A 640 44.49 -13.98 -39.01
CA ARG A 640 43.66 -13.51 -40.15
C ARG A 640 42.13 -13.58 -40.02
N ASP A 641 41.30 -12.84 -40.75
CA ASP A 641 41.33 -11.61 -41.55
C ASP A 641 39.83 -11.33 -41.83
N ASP A 642 39.46 -10.05 -41.87
CA ASP A 642 38.61 -9.37 -42.86
C ASP A 642 37.21 -9.91 -43.23
N GLY A 643 36.21 -9.04 -43.14
CA GLY A 643 34.88 -9.26 -43.72
C GLY A 643 33.95 -8.05 -43.61
N SER A 644 34.18 -7.07 -44.50
CA SER A 644 33.30 -5.93 -44.81
C SER A 644 31.93 -6.39 -45.33
N ILE A 645 30.84 -5.73 -44.90
CA ILE A 645 29.50 -5.90 -45.47
C ILE A 645 29.12 -4.65 -46.25
N ASP A 646 28.62 -4.93 -47.45
CA ASP A 646 28.31 -4.08 -48.58
C ASP A 646 26.92 -3.43 -48.44
N GLU A 647 26.84 -2.14 -48.79
CA GLU A 647 25.60 -1.38 -48.97
C GLU A 647 25.20 -1.44 -50.45
N SER A 648 24.01 -1.96 -50.75
CA SER A 648 23.15 -1.44 -51.83
C SER A 648 21.88 -2.27 -51.96
N LEU A 649 20.73 -1.61 -52.05
CA LEU A 649 19.76 -1.76 -53.14
C LEU A 649 18.55 -0.83 -52.91
N LEU A 650 18.48 0.17 -53.79
CA LEU A 650 17.30 0.95 -54.13
C LEU A 650 16.34 0.09 -54.96
N GLU A 651 15.03 0.28 -54.78
CA GLU A 651 14.07 0.21 -55.91
C GLU A 651 12.78 0.98 -55.59
N ASP A 652 12.34 1.71 -56.61
CA ASP A 652 11.22 2.66 -56.69
C ASP A 652 9.83 2.02 -56.53
N LYS A 653 8.80 2.86 -56.23
CA LYS A 653 7.54 2.91 -57.01
C LYS A 653 6.57 4.04 -56.61
N ASP A 654 6.29 4.86 -57.62
CA ASP A 654 5.02 5.38 -58.14
C ASP A 654 4.10 6.35 -57.36
N GLU A 655 3.76 7.40 -58.11
CA GLU A 655 2.90 8.55 -57.86
C GLU A 655 1.40 8.23 -57.78
N ALA A 656 0.67 9.01 -56.98
CA ALA A 656 -0.72 9.36 -57.28
C ALA A 656 -1.05 10.79 -56.81
N VAL A 657 -1.58 11.59 -57.74
CA VAL A 657 -1.95 13.00 -57.65
C VAL A 657 -3.25 13.19 -56.86
N SER A 658 -3.28 14.14 -55.91
CA SER A 658 -4.53 14.72 -55.39
C SER A 658 -4.35 16.16 -54.90
N THR A 659 -5.37 16.96 -55.17
CA THR A 659 -5.51 18.42 -55.11
C THR A 659 -5.19 19.09 -53.76
N THR A 660 -4.27 20.06 -53.78
CA THR A 660 -3.86 20.91 -52.65
C THR A 660 -4.79 22.12 -52.44
N THR A 661 -5.43 22.19 -51.28
CA THR A 661 -5.72 23.44 -50.57
C THR A 661 -4.40 24.06 -50.12
N ALA A 662 -4.28 25.40 -50.18
CA ALA A 662 -3.05 26.12 -49.81
C ALA A 662 -2.72 25.91 -48.32
N GLN A 663 -1.90 24.89 -48.03
CA GLN A 663 -1.19 24.75 -46.77
C GLN A 663 -0.01 25.70 -46.79
N THR A 664 0.11 26.52 -45.74
CA THR A 664 1.37 27.18 -45.38
C THR A 664 2.45 26.09 -45.30
N PRO A 665 3.62 26.27 -45.95
CA PRO A 665 4.63 25.22 -45.95
C PRO A 665 5.08 24.93 -44.51
N PRO A 666 5.20 23.65 -44.10
CA PRO A 666 5.82 23.32 -42.83
C PRO A 666 7.23 23.90 -42.80
N PHE A 667 7.66 24.41 -41.64
CA PHE A 667 9.02 24.90 -41.41
C PHE A 667 10.03 23.77 -41.70
N VAL A 668 10.60 23.76 -42.91
CA VAL A 668 11.72 22.88 -43.25
C VAL A 668 13.00 23.63 -42.93
N PHE A 669 13.67 23.28 -41.84
CA PHE A 669 15.02 23.76 -41.56
C PHE A 669 15.95 23.25 -42.67
N SER A 670 16.59 24.16 -43.40
CA SER A 670 17.65 23.78 -44.35
C SER A 670 18.83 23.23 -43.55
N LYS A 671 19.46 22.15 -44.03
CA LYS A 671 20.61 21.50 -43.38
C LYS A 671 21.87 22.39 -43.29
N GLU A 672 21.83 23.61 -43.84
CA GLU A 672 22.99 24.49 -44.02
C GLU A 672 23.02 25.70 -43.05
N ASP A 673 21.95 25.99 -42.30
CA ASP A 673 21.90 27.10 -41.31
C ASP A 673 22.26 26.67 -39.86
N VAL A 674 23.07 25.62 -39.70
CA VAL A 674 23.31 24.91 -38.43
C VAL A 674 24.34 25.62 -37.51
N SER A 675 24.40 26.95 -37.53
CA SER A 675 25.43 27.68 -36.76
C SER A 675 25.12 27.90 -35.27
N SER A 676 23.95 27.52 -34.76
CA SER A 676 23.71 27.61 -33.31
C SER A 676 22.59 26.70 -32.79
N PHE A 677 22.91 25.45 -32.43
CA PHE A 677 22.04 24.67 -31.55
C PHE A 677 22.15 25.19 -30.11
N LEU A 678 21.01 25.52 -29.48
CA LEU A 678 20.99 25.69 -28.02
C LEU A 678 20.93 24.32 -27.36
N THR A 679 22.05 23.85 -26.83
CA THR A 679 22.08 22.63 -26.00
C THR A 679 21.90 23.02 -24.53
N LEU A 680 20.78 22.60 -23.94
CA LEU A 680 20.53 22.72 -22.50
C LEU A 680 21.05 21.47 -21.79
N LYS A 681 22.10 21.63 -20.98
CA LYS A 681 22.59 20.54 -20.13
C LYS A 681 21.78 20.50 -18.84
N LEU A 682 20.84 19.56 -18.76
CA LEU A 682 20.05 19.34 -17.55
C LEU A 682 20.91 18.62 -16.51
N GLU A 683 20.92 19.14 -15.29
CA GLU A 683 21.50 18.46 -14.15
C GLU A 683 20.51 17.39 -13.67
N GLN A 684 21.01 16.18 -13.48
CA GLN A 684 20.19 15.06 -13.04
C GLN A 684 20.23 15.01 -11.51
N LEU A 685 19.06 15.07 -10.87
CA LEU A 685 18.97 14.57 -9.49
C LEU A 685 18.75 13.06 -9.61
N PRO A 686 19.63 12.23 -9.06
CA PRO A 686 19.25 10.86 -8.77
C PRO A 686 18.19 10.91 -7.66
N ILE A 687 16.92 11.07 -8.04
CA ILE A 687 15.83 10.74 -7.13
C ILE A 687 15.90 9.24 -6.96
N LEU A 688 16.35 8.82 -5.79
CA LEU A 688 16.18 7.45 -5.35
C LEU A 688 14.68 7.26 -5.13
N THR A 689 14.06 6.37 -5.90
CA THR A 689 12.68 5.97 -5.61
C THR A 689 12.63 5.26 -4.26
N GLU A 690 11.41 5.02 -3.76
CA GLU A 690 11.16 4.34 -2.49
C GLU A 690 11.79 2.92 -2.40
N ASP A 691 12.27 2.37 -3.52
CA ASP A 691 12.99 1.09 -3.71
C ASP A 691 14.52 1.24 -3.85
N GLY A 692 15.08 2.42 -3.57
CA GLY A 692 16.51 2.72 -3.65
C GLY A 692 17.18 2.43 -5.00
N GLN A 693 16.39 2.24 -6.07
CA GLN A 693 16.91 2.34 -7.43
C GLN A 693 17.12 3.82 -7.74
N GLN A 694 18.24 4.15 -8.40
CA GLN A 694 18.27 5.39 -9.18
C GLN A 694 17.20 5.24 -10.24
N THR A 695 16.02 5.81 -10.03
CA THR A 695 15.10 5.84 -11.14
C THR A 695 15.63 6.84 -12.14
N PRO A 696 15.63 6.48 -13.43
CA PRO A 696 15.77 7.47 -14.49
C PRO A 696 14.66 8.55 -14.39
N ILE A 697 13.61 8.32 -13.59
CA ILE A 697 12.41 9.14 -13.41
C ILE A 697 12.71 10.49 -12.75
N GLY A 698 13.75 10.60 -11.91
CA GLY A 698 14.24 11.90 -11.43
C GLY A 698 15.02 12.71 -12.48
N ALA A 699 15.35 12.08 -13.63
CA ALA A 699 16.27 12.63 -14.64
C ALA A 699 15.71 12.65 -16.07
N ARG A 700 14.58 11.99 -16.32
CA ARG A 700 13.93 11.89 -17.64
C ARG A 700 12.58 12.57 -17.53
N GLY A 701 12.34 13.57 -18.39
CA GLY A 701 11.01 14.13 -18.54
C GLY A 701 10.00 13.01 -18.75
N TRP A 702 8.81 13.13 -18.16
CA TRP A 702 7.75 12.17 -18.43
C TRP A 702 7.38 12.22 -19.91
N TYR A 703 6.97 11.10 -20.50
CA TYR A 703 6.60 11.10 -21.92
C TYR A 703 5.49 12.12 -22.22
N SER A 704 4.51 12.29 -21.33
CA SER A 704 3.50 13.36 -21.46
C SER A 704 4.10 14.77 -21.48
N SER A 705 5.24 15.00 -20.82
CA SER A 705 5.95 16.30 -20.86
C SER A 705 6.69 16.48 -22.18
N ALA A 706 7.31 15.42 -22.72
CA ALA A 706 7.94 15.44 -24.04
C ALA A 706 6.92 15.71 -25.15
N VAL A 707 5.75 15.05 -25.08
CA VAL A 707 4.66 15.26 -26.03
C VAL A 707 4.11 16.67 -25.94
N LEU A 708 3.89 17.20 -24.73
CA LEU A 708 3.44 18.58 -24.55
C LEU A 708 4.47 19.60 -25.06
N ALA A 709 5.76 19.39 -24.79
CA ALA A 709 6.84 20.21 -25.33
C ALA A 709 6.89 20.15 -26.87
N ALA A 710 6.72 18.96 -27.46
CA ALA A 710 6.67 18.78 -28.90
C ALA A 710 5.42 19.46 -29.51
N MET A 711 4.26 19.37 -28.86
CA MET A 711 3.05 20.11 -29.28
C MET A 711 3.28 21.63 -29.30
N LEU A 712 3.99 22.17 -28.30
CA LEU A 712 4.36 23.58 -28.24
C LEU A 712 5.32 23.99 -29.36
N LEU A 713 6.32 23.15 -29.66
CA LEU A 713 7.33 23.45 -30.69
C LEU A 713 6.80 23.29 -32.12
N CYS A 714 5.95 22.30 -32.37
CA CYS A 714 5.37 22.04 -33.68
C CYS A 714 4.27 23.03 -34.08
N GLY A 715 3.88 23.95 -33.19
CA GLY A 715 2.92 24.99 -33.57
C GLY A 715 1.48 24.51 -33.69
N HIS A 716 1.00 23.61 -32.81
CA HIS A 716 -0.39 23.17 -32.88
C HIS A 716 -1.34 24.38 -32.79
N ASP A 717 -2.09 24.66 -33.86
CA ASP A 717 -2.80 25.94 -34.07
C ASP A 717 -3.61 26.40 -32.86
N THR A 718 -4.39 25.50 -32.24
CA THR A 718 -5.19 25.85 -31.05
C THR A 718 -4.35 26.21 -29.83
N LEU A 719 -3.23 25.50 -29.63
CA LEU A 719 -2.33 25.70 -28.50
C LEU A 719 -1.54 27.00 -28.67
N HIS A 720 -1.06 27.29 -29.88
CA HIS A 720 -0.41 28.56 -30.22
C HIS A 720 -1.39 29.73 -30.13
N ASN A 721 -2.63 29.57 -30.61
CA ASN A 721 -3.65 30.59 -30.45
C ASN A 721 -3.91 30.88 -28.97
N ASP A 722 -4.01 29.87 -28.10
CA ASP A 722 -4.14 30.12 -26.66
C ASP A 722 -2.91 30.83 -26.07
N LEU A 723 -1.71 30.45 -26.52
CA LEU A 723 -0.45 31.05 -26.08
C LEU A 723 -0.34 32.54 -26.48
N PHE A 724 -0.93 32.94 -27.61
CA PHE A 724 -0.75 34.26 -28.24
C PHE A 724 -2.02 35.11 -28.42
N SER A 725 -3.21 34.62 -28.01
CA SER A 725 -4.50 35.26 -28.28
C SER A 725 -4.76 36.57 -27.52
N HIS A 726 -3.87 36.98 -26.62
CA HIS A 726 -4.17 38.05 -25.67
C HIS A 726 -4.15 39.48 -26.23
N ASP A 727 -3.69 39.68 -27.48
CA ASP A 727 -3.35 41.01 -28.01
C ASP A 727 -4.36 41.59 -29.02
N LYS A 728 -5.37 40.84 -29.49
CA LYS A 728 -6.13 41.24 -30.70
C LYS A 728 -7.37 42.12 -30.49
N GLU A 729 -7.94 42.24 -29.30
CA GLU A 729 -9.30 42.83 -29.16
C GLU A 729 -9.48 43.97 -28.14
N SER A 730 -8.46 44.39 -27.39
CA SER A 730 -8.60 45.57 -26.52
C SER A 730 -7.77 46.75 -27.03
N ASP A 731 -8.43 47.66 -27.75
CA ASP A 731 -7.92 48.96 -28.25
C ASP A 731 -7.45 49.94 -27.12
N GLY A 732 -7.24 49.44 -25.91
CA GLY A 732 -6.74 50.19 -24.74
C GLY A 732 -5.90 49.34 -23.78
N ALA A 733 -5.29 48.25 -24.26
CA ALA A 733 -4.52 47.32 -23.44
C ALA A 733 -3.41 48.01 -22.65
N THR A 734 -3.49 47.95 -21.33
CA THR A 734 -2.36 48.24 -20.44
C THR A 734 -1.28 47.18 -20.68
N ASN A 735 0.00 47.58 -20.75
CA ASN A 735 1.19 46.71 -20.83
C ASN A 735 1.33 45.84 -19.56
N THR A 736 0.35 45.00 -19.28
CA THR A 736 0.28 44.19 -18.08
C THR A 736 1.24 43.01 -18.28
N PRO A 737 2.22 42.81 -17.39
CA PRO A 737 3.14 41.71 -17.53
C PRO A 737 2.38 40.37 -17.43
N THR A 738 2.74 39.41 -18.28
CA THR A 738 2.04 38.12 -18.36
C THR A 738 2.83 37.05 -17.61
N MET A 739 2.11 36.09 -17.04
CA MET A 739 2.69 34.93 -16.37
C MET A 739 2.16 33.64 -16.98
N MET A 740 3.07 32.70 -17.19
CA MET A 740 2.76 31.33 -17.61
C MET A 740 3.17 30.37 -16.50
N ILE A 741 2.34 29.36 -16.22
CA ILE A 741 2.57 28.41 -15.12
C ILE A 741 2.66 26.98 -15.66
N GLU A 742 3.69 26.24 -15.25
CA GLU A 742 3.74 24.78 -15.37
C GLU A 742 3.40 24.17 -14.00
N LEU A 743 2.33 23.37 -13.95
CA LEU A 743 1.91 22.61 -12.78
C LEU A 743 2.63 21.26 -12.75
N GLY A 744 3.17 20.86 -11.60
CA GLY A 744 3.80 19.55 -11.43
C GLY A 744 4.97 19.34 -12.40
N SER A 745 5.86 20.34 -12.48
CA SER A 745 7.01 20.40 -13.40
C SER A 745 7.98 19.23 -13.24
N GLY A 746 7.93 18.51 -12.11
CA GLY A 746 8.91 17.50 -11.77
C GLY A 746 10.31 18.09 -11.66
N THR A 747 11.31 17.22 -11.70
CA THR A 747 12.72 17.63 -11.55
C THR A 747 13.27 18.36 -12.76
N VAL A 748 12.64 18.21 -13.92
CA VAL A 748 13.14 18.71 -15.19
C VAL A 748 12.53 20.06 -15.55
N GLY A 749 11.21 20.25 -15.39
CA GLY A 749 10.53 21.45 -15.89
C GLY A 749 10.61 21.60 -17.41
N LEU A 750 10.57 20.49 -18.14
CA LEU A 750 10.79 20.44 -19.58
C LEU A 750 9.85 21.41 -20.32
N VAL A 751 8.56 21.41 -19.97
CA VAL A 751 7.56 22.23 -20.66
C VAL A 751 7.78 23.71 -20.36
N GLY A 752 8.09 24.07 -19.12
CA GLY A 752 8.42 25.45 -18.74
C GLY A 752 9.66 25.99 -19.49
N MET A 753 10.69 25.17 -19.68
CA MET A 753 11.87 25.56 -20.47
C MET A 753 11.56 25.69 -21.95
N THR A 754 10.72 24.81 -22.50
CA THR A 754 10.25 24.92 -23.89
C THR A 754 9.46 26.21 -24.10
N LEU A 755 8.57 26.57 -23.16
CA LEU A 755 7.86 27.86 -23.21
C LEU A 755 8.84 29.04 -23.23
N ALA A 756 9.88 29.00 -22.38
CA ALA A 756 10.87 30.07 -22.31
C ALA A 756 11.65 30.24 -23.61
N TRP A 757 12.00 29.12 -24.24
CA TRP A 757 12.64 29.13 -25.56
C TRP A 757 11.72 29.75 -26.63
N ILE A 758 10.46 29.34 -26.70
CA ILE A 758 9.49 29.86 -27.69
C ILE A 758 9.31 31.37 -27.50
N MET A 759 9.11 31.82 -26.27
CA MET A 759 8.96 33.25 -25.94
C MET A 759 10.23 34.05 -26.27
N ALA A 760 11.43 33.51 -26.00
CA ALA A 760 12.69 34.18 -26.33
C ALA A 760 12.91 34.31 -27.84
N GLN A 761 12.57 33.27 -28.61
CA GLN A 761 12.63 33.26 -30.08
C GLN A 761 11.68 34.31 -30.67
N GLN A 762 10.46 34.40 -30.13
CA GLN A 762 9.49 35.39 -30.53
C GLN A 762 9.97 36.81 -30.22
N ALA A 763 10.56 37.05 -29.04
CA ALA A 763 11.08 38.36 -28.66
C ALA A 763 12.22 38.86 -29.58
N LYS A 764 12.88 37.95 -30.29
CA LYS A 764 13.89 38.26 -31.33
C LYS A 764 13.30 38.43 -32.73
N GLY A 765 12.00 38.24 -32.91
CA GLY A 765 11.36 38.23 -34.23
C GLY A 765 11.78 37.05 -35.10
N MET A 766 12.34 35.98 -34.52
CA MET A 766 12.74 34.78 -35.25
C MET A 766 11.54 33.88 -35.58
N ILE A 767 10.47 33.97 -34.77
CA ILE A 767 9.17 33.38 -35.08
C ILE A 767 8.29 34.50 -35.61
N ILE A 768 7.88 34.40 -36.87
CA ILE A 768 6.96 35.34 -37.52
C ILE A 768 5.55 35.09 -36.97
N CYS A 769 5.26 35.68 -35.81
CA CYS A 769 3.89 35.88 -35.34
C CYS A 769 3.55 37.35 -35.53
N ASP A 770 2.85 37.68 -36.61
CA ASP A 770 2.52 39.05 -37.04
C ASP A 770 1.69 39.88 -36.03
N SER A 771 1.37 39.35 -34.84
CA SER A 771 0.38 39.93 -33.93
C SER A 771 0.84 40.32 -32.53
N LEU A 772 2.14 40.25 -32.19
CA LEU A 772 2.60 40.70 -30.87
C LEU A 772 3.49 41.93 -30.97
N SER A 773 2.98 43.05 -30.47
CA SER A 773 3.74 44.28 -30.29
C SER A 773 4.61 44.18 -29.03
N SER A 774 5.83 44.69 -29.14
CA SER A 774 7.02 44.24 -28.40
C SER A 774 7.21 44.76 -26.96
N SER A 775 6.23 44.67 -26.04
CA SER A 775 6.41 45.42 -24.76
C SER A 775 6.05 44.78 -23.42
N ALA A 776 5.38 43.62 -23.34
CA ALA A 776 5.05 43.05 -22.03
C ALA A 776 6.10 42.03 -21.59
N ALA A 777 6.65 42.20 -20.38
CA ALA A 777 7.55 41.22 -19.78
C ALA A 777 6.79 39.93 -19.47
N THR A 778 7.21 38.81 -20.08
CA THR A 778 6.65 37.48 -19.82
C THR A 778 7.47 36.77 -18.75
N LYS A 779 6.80 36.26 -17.73
CA LYS A 779 7.39 35.45 -16.66
C LYS A 779 6.89 34.01 -16.75
N ILE A 780 7.79 33.05 -16.58
CA ILE A 780 7.44 31.63 -16.56
C ILE A 780 7.69 31.10 -15.16
N VAL A 781 6.70 30.43 -14.58
CA VAL A 781 6.81 29.84 -13.25
C VAL A 781 6.62 28.34 -13.36
N VAL A 782 7.65 27.59 -13.00
CA VAL A 782 7.61 26.13 -12.92
C VAL A 782 7.35 25.74 -11.47
N THR A 783 6.41 24.82 -11.24
CA THR A 783 5.91 24.54 -9.89
C THR A 783 5.88 23.06 -9.57
N ASP A 784 6.17 22.75 -8.32
CA ASP A 784 6.04 21.42 -7.74
C ASP A 784 5.76 21.55 -6.23
N TYR A 785 5.37 20.44 -5.59
CA TYR A 785 5.14 20.40 -4.15
C TYR A 785 6.34 19.82 -3.38
N ASP A 786 7.15 18.98 -4.04
CA ASP A 786 8.27 18.32 -3.39
C ASP A 786 9.50 19.24 -3.34
N VAL A 787 10.03 19.51 -2.13
CA VAL A 787 11.14 20.43 -1.91
C VAL A 787 12.45 19.99 -2.59
N GLU A 788 12.71 18.68 -2.66
CA GLU A 788 13.92 18.18 -3.35
C GLU A 788 13.74 18.26 -4.87
N VAL A 789 12.52 18.03 -5.36
CA VAL A 789 12.17 18.28 -6.76
C VAL A 789 12.36 19.75 -7.11
N LEU A 790 11.86 20.67 -6.28
CA LEU A 790 12.03 22.11 -6.45
C LEU A 790 13.50 22.53 -6.45
N ARG A 791 14.32 21.98 -5.54
CA ARG A 791 15.76 22.25 -5.50
C ARG A 791 16.48 21.80 -6.77
N GLN A 792 16.10 20.65 -7.33
CA GLN A 792 16.66 20.24 -8.62
C GLN A 792 16.17 21.13 -9.75
N LEU A 793 14.87 21.43 -9.75
CA LEU A 793 14.24 22.27 -10.74
C LEU A 793 14.90 23.65 -10.76
N GLU A 794 15.27 24.22 -9.60
CA GLU A 794 16.00 25.48 -9.47
C GLU A 794 17.35 25.46 -10.18
N LYS A 795 18.10 24.36 -10.06
CA LYS A 795 19.39 24.20 -10.76
C LYS A 795 19.19 24.18 -12.27
N ASN A 796 18.21 23.40 -12.74
CA ASN A 796 17.93 23.30 -14.18
C ASN A 796 17.41 24.63 -14.74
N VAL A 797 16.55 25.33 -14.01
CA VAL A 797 16.05 26.67 -14.33
C VAL A 797 17.19 27.69 -14.36
N HIS A 798 18.09 27.66 -13.38
CA HIS A 798 19.23 28.56 -13.32
C HIS A 798 20.15 28.41 -14.54
N GLU A 799 20.52 27.17 -14.87
CA GLU A 799 21.34 26.88 -16.05
C GLU A 799 20.61 27.26 -17.35
N THR A 800 19.30 26.97 -17.47
CA THR A 800 18.52 27.35 -18.66
C THR A 800 18.44 28.86 -18.83
N ASN A 801 18.14 29.62 -17.76
CA ASN A 801 18.14 31.08 -17.82
C ASN A 801 19.50 31.63 -18.28
N ARG A 802 20.60 31.10 -17.73
CA ARG A 802 21.96 31.49 -18.13
C ARG A 802 22.21 31.22 -19.61
N ARG A 803 21.82 30.04 -20.09
CA ARG A 803 22.00 29.61 -21.49
C ARG A 803 21.17 30.41 -22.47
N LEU A 804 19.94 30.76 -22.12
CA LEU A 804 19.10 31.64 -22.92
C LEU A 804 19.72 33.03 -23.03
N CYS A 805 20.17 33.62 -21.92
CA CYS A 805 20.87 34.90 -21.92
C CYS A 805 22.17 34.87 -22.75
N ASP A 806 22.97 33.80 -22.63
CA ASP A 806 24.20 33.63 -23.41
C ASP A 806 23.90 33.52 -24.92
N TYR A 807 22.86 32.76 -25.29
CA TYR A 807 22.47 32.52 -26.69
C TYR A 807 21.91 33.78 -27.36
N PHE A 808 21.04 34.51 -26.67
CA PHE A 808 20.39 35.70 -27.23
C PHE A 808 21.20 37.00 -27.04
N GLY A 809 22.30 36.95 -26.30
CA GLY A 809 23.23 38.06 -26.05
C GLY A 809 22.84 38.93 -24.86
N LYS A 810 23.84 39.59 -24.24
CA LYS A 810 23.65 40.40 -23.01
C LYS A 810 22.65 41.54 -23.17
N ASP A 811 22.55 42.14 -24.36
CA ASP A 811 21.60 43.22 -24.63
C ASP A 811 20.15 42.72 -24.75
N ALA A 812 19.94 41.40 -24.83
CA ALA A 812 18.60 40.77 -24.85
C ALA A 812 18.09 40.40 -23.46
N SER A 813 18.83 40.67 -22.38
CA SER A 813 18.43 40.26 -21.02
C SER A 813 17.10 40.86 -20.55
N THR A 814 16.64 41.95 -21.16
CA THR A 814 15.34 42.56 -20.87
C THR A 814 14.17 41.85 -21.55
N ASN A 815 14.44 41.07 -22.60
CA ASN A 815 13.42 40.47 -23.47
C ASN A 815 13.40 38.94 -23.40
N VAL A 816 14.43 38.31 -22.81
CA VAL A 816 14.40 36.88 -22.50
C VAL A 816 13.48 36.65 -21.31
N PRO A 817 12.45 35.78 -21.42
CA PRO A 817 11.54 35.49 -20.31
C PRO A 817 12.32 34.91 -19.15
N LYS A 818 12.04 35.40 -17.93
CA LYS A 818 12.62 34.85 -16.72
C LYS A 818 11.83 33.62 -16.29
N ILE A 819 12.52 32.49 -16.14
CA ILE A 819 11.96 31.29 -15.52
C ILE A 819 12.23 31.35 -14.01
N GLU A 820 11.21 31.11 -13.20
CA GLU A 820 11.30 31.01 -11.74
C GLU A 820 10.70 29.70 -11.25
N VAL A 821 11.23 29.20 -10.14
CA VAL A 821 10.69 28.04 -9.43
C VAL A 821 9.83 28.53 -8.28
N ALA A 822 8.65 27.95 -8.13
CA ALA A 822 7.78 28.24 -6.99
C ALA A 822 7.18 26.96 -6.41
N HIS A 823 7.09 26.90 -5.08
CA HIS A 823 6.35 25.86 -4.40
C HIS A 823 4.85 26.03 -4.65
N LEU A 824 4.16 24.95 -5.02
CA LEU A 824 2.72 24.90 -5.15
C LEU A 824 2.21 23.51 -4.77
N ASP A 825 1.73 23.36 -3.53
CA ASP A 825 0.98 22.17 -3.12
C ASP A 825 -0.50 22.38 -3.43
N TRP A 826 -1.08 21.50 -4.25
CA TRP A 826 -2.49 21.58 -4.64
C TRP A 826 -3.44 21.41 -3.45
N ASN A 827 -2.97 20.85 -2.33
CA ASN A 827 -3.75 20.67 -1.10
C ASN A 827 -3.75 21.91 -0.18
N GLU A 828 -2.92 22.92 -0.45
CA GLU A 828 -2.83 24.11 0.39
C GLU A 828 -4.05 25.04 0.24
N TYR A 829 -4.38 25.75 1.34
CA TYR A 829 -5.49 26.69 1.36
C TYR A 829 -5.19 27.96 0.54
N ASP A 830 -6.24 28.66 0.08
CA ASP A 830 -6.15 29.84 -0.79
C ASP A 830 -5.21 30.94 -0.28
N GLN A 831 -5.19 31.17 1.03
CA GLN A 831 -4.36 32.20 1.66
C GLN A 831 -2.86 31.88 1.65
N ASP A 832 -2.51 30.61 1.46
CA ASP A 832 -1.14 30.08 1.53
C ASP A 832 -0.51 29.90 0.13
N GLN A 833 -1.24 30.22 -0.95
CA GLN A 833 -0.77 30.16 -2.33
C GLN A 833 -0.62 31.57 -2.94
N PRO A 834 0.40 32.35 -2.52
CA PRO A 834 0.58 33.74 -2.96
C PRO A 834 0.80 33.87 -4.47
N LEU A 835 1.29 32.80 -5.12
CA LEU A 835 1.55 32.77 -6.56
C LEU A 835 0.31 33.07 -7.41
N LEU A 836 -0.88 32.70 -6.94
CA LEU A 836 -2.09 32.72 -7.75
C LEU A 836 -2.96 33.95 -7.50
N MET A 837 -2.82 34.60 -6.34
CA MET A 837 -3.70 35.69 -5.91
C MET A 837 -3.63 36.89 -6.87
N PRO A 838 -4.76 37.35 -7.47
CA PRO A 838 -4.78 38.62 -8.19
C PRO A 838 -4.47 39.76 -7.21
N ALA A 839 -3.84 40.84 -7.67
CA ALA A 839 -3.69 42.06 -6.85
C ALA A 839 -5.05 42.74 -6.68
N LEU A 840 -5.88 42.19 -5.82
CA LEU A 840 -7.08 42.85 -5.34
C LEU A 840 -6.67 43.82 -4.24
N GLY A 841 -6.48 45.08 -4.63
CA GLY A 841 -6.61 46.29 -3.80
C GLY A 841 -6.24 46.14 -2.32
N ARG A 842 -5.03 45.68 -2.03
CA ARG A 842 -4.47 45.76 -0.68
C ARG A 842 -3.86 47.14 -0.53
N ASP A 843 -4.60 48.03 0.14
CA ASP A 843 -4.06 49.26 0.72
C ASP A 843 -3.06 48.88 1.84
N TYR A 844 -1.86 48.44 1.49
CA TYR A 844 -0.76 48.28 2.42
C TYR A 844 0.05 49.57 2.40
N GLU A 845 -0.14 50.41 3.42
CA GLU A 845 0.49 51.72 3.63
C GLU A 845 2.02 51.69 3.83
N ASN A 846 2.72 50.60 3.52
CA ASN A 846 4.18 50.54 3.60
C ASN A 846 4.79 50.62 2.20
N ASN A 847 5.44 51.75 1.91
CA ASN A 847 6.12 52.17 0.68
C ASN A 847 7.26 51.24 0.14
N ASN A 848 7.18 49.93 0.36
CA ASN A 848 8.07 48.99 -0.32
C ASN A 848 7.35 48.52 -1.58
N GLU A 849 7.88 48.92 -2.75
CA GLU A 849 7.41 48.61 -4.10
C GLU A 849 6.89 47.16 -4.20
N VAL A 850 5.57 46.99 -4.20
CA VAL A 850 4.96 45.69 -4.50
C VAL A 850 5.01 45.55 -6.02
N PRO A 851 5.69 44.54 -6.58
CA PRO A 851 5.79 44.37 -8.02
C PRO A 851 4.39 44.23 -8.64
N ASP A 852 4.21 44.81 -9.83
CA ASP A 852 2.93 44.80 -10.55
C ASP A 852 2.37 43.37 -10.69
N PRO A 853 1.05 43.18 -10.51
CA PRO A 853 0.42 41.88 -10.63
C PRO A 853 0.60 41.31 -12.04
N TYR A 854 1.23 40.15 -12.12
CA TYR A 854 1.24 39.40 -13.36
C TYR A 854 -0.15 38.84 -13.66
N GLN A 855 -0.57 38.97 -14.91
CA GLN A 855 -1.77 38.31 -15.41
C GLN A 855 -1.42 36.88 -15.84
N VAL A 856 -2.01 35.85 -15.21
CA VAL A 856 -1.80 34.47 -15.68
C VAL A 856 -2.60 34.28 -16.97
N THR A 857 -1.92 33.97 -18.06
CA THR A 857 -2.54 33.82 -19.40
C THR A 857 -2.51 32.37 -19.88
N PHE A 858 -1.54 31.59 -19.43
CA PHE A 858 -1.37 30.22 -19.86
C PHE A 858 -0.93 29.33 -18.70
N VAL A 859 -1.56 28.16 -18.58
CA VAL A 859 -1.18 27.14 -17.60
C VAL A 859 -1.05 25.82 -18.32
N CYS A 860 -0.04 25.05 -17.97
CA CYS A 860 0.16 23.73 -18.55
C CYS A 860 0.57 22.71 -17.50
N GLY A 861 0.40 21.44 -17.82
CA GLY A 861 0.78 20.35 -16.95
C GLY A 861 0.85 19.02 -17.69
N ALA A 862 1.83 18.20 -17.32
CA ALA A 862 2.05 16.90 -17.93
C ALA A 862 2.02 15.81 -16.86
N ALA A 863 1.34 14.71 -17.17
CA ALA A 863 1.24 13.56 -16.28
C ALA A 863 0.72 13.90 -14.87
N LEU A 864 -0.24 14.84 -14.73
CA LEU A 864 -0.77 15.28 -13.42
C LEU A 864 -1.81 14.33 -12.79
N VAL A 865 -2.40 13.45 -13.61
CA VAL A 865 -3.64 12.74 -13.31
C VAL A 865 -3.38 11.24 -13.23
N TYR A 866 -2.93 10.78 -12.07
CA TYR A 866 -2.56 9.36 -11.88
C TYR A 866 -2.71 8.84 -10.44
N THR A 867 -3.13 9.68 -9.50
CA THR A 867 -3.32 9.33 -8.07
C THR A 867 -4.68 9.82 -7.58
N GLU A 868 -5.00 9.55 -6.31
CA GLU A 868 -6.18 10.12 -5.62
C GLU A 868 -6.16 11.66 -5.58
N GLU A 869 -4.99 12.28 -5.73
CA GLU A 869 -4.83 13.74 -5.78
C GLU A 869 -5.35 14.35 -7.09
N THR A 870 -5.78 13.50 -8.04
CA THR A 870 -6.45 13.92 -9.27
C THR A 870 -7.61 14.88 -9.00
N GLU A 871 -8.40 14.65 -7.95
CA GLU A 871 -9.52 15.55 -7.61
C GLU A 871 -9.02 16.92 -7.13
N VAL A 872 -7.94 16.93 -6.35
CA VAL A 872 -7.30 18.14 -5.84
C VAL A 872 -6.66 18.92 -6.98
N CYS A 873 -6.03 18.24 -7.93
CA CYS A 873 -5.51 18.82 -9.16
C CYS A 873 -6.62 19.52 -9.97
N ALA A 874 -7.78 18.87 -10.11
CA ALA A 874 -8.94 19.46 -10.79
C ALA A 874 -9.46 20.71 -10.06
N ASP A 875 -9.53 20.67 -8.72
CA ASP A 875 -9.90 21.82 -7.89
C ASP A 875 -8.90 22.98 -8.07
N GLN A 876 -7.60 22.69 -8.15
CA GLN A 876 -6.55 23.69 -8.37
C GLN A 876 -6.65 24.33 -9.76
N VAL A 877 -6.87 23.54 -10.81
CA VAL A 877 -7.08 24.04 -12.19
C VAL A 877 -8.30 24.94 -12.25
N ALA A 878 -9.42 24.52 -11.66
CA ALA A 878 -10.65 25.32 -11.60
C ALA A 878 -10.44 26.63 -10.82
N LYS A 879 -9.68 26.58 -9.73
CA LYS A 879 -9.31 27.77 -8.94
C LYS A 879 -8.49 28.76 -9.76
N ILE A 880 -7.49 28.30 -10.51
CA ILE A 880 -6.69 29.18 -11.38
C ILE A 880 -7.59 29.83 -12.43
N LEU A 881 -8.46 29.07 -13.09
CA LEU A 881 -9.41 29.60 -14.08
C LEU A 881 -10.43 30.57 -13.49
N ARG A 882 -10.82 30.41 -12.23
CA ARG A 882 -11.72 31.36 -11.55
C ARG A 882 -11.01 32.68 -11.25
N MET A 883 -9.73 32.63 -10.90
CA MET A 883 -8.90 33.80 -10.56
C MET A 883 -8.35 34.50 -11.79
N HIS A 884 -8.13 33.75 -12.87
CA HIS A 884 -7.61 34.21 -14.16
C HIS A 884 -8.50 33.67 -15.29
N PRO A 885 -9.73 34.21 -15.48
CA PRO A 885 -10.70 33.69 -16.44
C PRO A 885 -10.26 33.69 -17.90
N GLN A 886 -9.30 34.55 -18.23
CA GLN A 886 -8.66 34.62 -19.54
C GLN A 886 -7.75 33.41 -19.83
N ALA A 887 -7.22 32.77 -18.78
CA ALA A 887 -6.23 31.72 -18.91
C ALA A 887 -6.77 30.50 -19.64
N ALA A 888 -5.91 29.85 -20.43
CA ALA A 888 -6.14 28.51 -20.94
C ALA A 888 -5.27 27.52 -20.17
N VAL A 889 -5.84 26.39 -19.77
CA VAL A 889 -5.11 25.31 -19.09
C VAL A 889 -5.00 24.10 -20.00
N TRP A 890 -3.77 23.66 -20.27
CA TRP A 890 -3.48 22.47 -21.08
C TRP A 890 -2.94 21.34 -20.22
N VAL A 891 -3.58 20.18 -20.27
CA VAL A 891 -3.10 18.97 -19.56
C VAL A 891 -2.90 17.83 -20.55
N VAL A 892 -1.69 17.28 -20.57
CA VAL A 892 -1.35 16.08 -21.37
C VAL A 892 -1.10 14.92 -20.42
N GLN A 893 -1.81 13.81 -20.62
CA GLN A 893 -1.83 12.68 -19.70
C GLN A 893 -1.75 11.34 -20.43
N TRP A 894 -0.89 10.45 -19.93
CA TRP A 894 -0.95 9.03 -20.26
C TRP A 894 -2.12 8.35 -19.52
N PRO A 895 -2.99 7.59 -20.20
CA PRO A 895 -4.18 7.03 -19.58
C PRO A 895 -3.80 6.01 -18.53
N ARG A 896 -4.23 6.26 -17.28
CA ARG A 896 -4.02 5.36 -16.14
C ARG A 896 -5.34 5.13 -15.42
N ASN A 897 -5.79 3.88 -15.38
CA ASN A 897 -6.83 3.37 -14.47
C ASN A 897 -8.10 4.23 -14.33
N GLY A 898 -8.50 4.95 -15.38
CA GLY A 898 -9.70 5.82 -15.33
C GLY A 898 -9.51 7.17 -14.61
N TRP A 899 -8.33 7.51 -14.09
CA TRP A 899 -8.10 8.76 -13.37
C TRP A 899 -8.38 10.00 -14.22
N PHE A 900 -8.09 9.92 -15.52
CA PHE A 900 -8.41 11.00 -16.45
C PHE A 900 -9.90 11.31 -16.51
N GLN A 901 -10.75 10.28 -16.42
CA GLN A 901 -12.19 10.44 -16.39
C GLN A 901 -12.64 11.11 -15.07
N VAL A 902 -12.00 10.78 -13.94
CA VAL A 902 -12.25 11.45 -12.66
C VAL A 902 -11.92 12.95 -12.77
N PHE A 903 -10.72 13.28 -13.27
CA PHE A 903 -10.30 14.67 -13.49
C PHE A 903 -11.29 15.45 -14.36
N GLN A 904 -11.68 14.86 -15.48
CA GLN A 904 -12.63 15.45 -16.41
C GLN A 904 -14.00 15.67 -15.75
N MET A 905 -14.52 14.66 -15.04
CA MET A 905 -15.82 14.76 -14.36
C MET A 905 -15.80 15.85 -13.29
N GLN A 906 -14.73 15.95 -12.50
CA GLN A 906 -14.58 17.01 -11.50
C GLN A 906 -14.63 18.39 -12.16
N LEU A 907 -13.86 18.62 -13.22
CA LEU A 907 -13.86 19.90 -13.93
C LEU A 907 -15.23 20.23 -14.56
N GLN A 908 -15.87 19.28 -15.24
CA GLN A 908 -17.12 19.53 -15.96
C GLN A 908 -18.35 19.59 -15.04
N GLN A 909 -18.46 18.68 -14.08
CA GLN A 909 -19.67 18.54 -13.25
C GLN A 909 -19.63 19.44 -12.02
N LYS A 910 -18.49 19.47 -11.30
CA LYS A 910 -18.35 20.25 -10.06
C LYS A 910 -18.08 21.71 -10.36
N HIS A 911 -17.12 22.00 -11.24
CA HIS A 911 -16.66 23.37 -11.51
C HIS A 911 -17.23 24.01 -12.76
N LYS A 912 -17.95 23.24 -13.59
CA LYS A 912 -18.54 23.70 -14.85
C LYS A 912 -17.49 24.25 -15.84
N CYS A 913 -16.23 23.85 -15.72
CA CYS A 913 -15.20 24.21 -16.68
C CYS A 913 -15.49 23.56 -18.04
N ARG A 914 -15.13 24.26 -19.14
CA ARG A 914 -15.21 23.69 -20.48
C ARG A 914 -13.96 22.86 -20.72
N VAL A 915 -14.13 21.58 -21.03
CA VAL A 915 -13.02 20.65 -21.30
C VAL A 915 -13.14 20.17 -22.75
N GLN A 916 -12.17 20.55 -23.58
CA GLN A 916 -12.03 20.12 -24.97
C GLN A 916 -10.94 19.06 -25.06
N LYS A 917 -11.26 17.90 -25.64
CA LYS A 917 -10.32 16.78 -25.80
C LYS A 917 -9.67 16.84 -27.17
N PHE A 918 -8.37 16.56 -27.21
CA PHE A 918 -7.58 16.40 -28.43
C PHE A 918 -7.06 14.97 -28.46
N SER A 919 -7.31 14.27 -29.56
CA SER A 919 -6.87 12.90 -29.77
C SER A 919 -5.57 12.91 -30.58
N PRO A 920 -4.47 12.35 -30.06
CA PRO A 920 -3.20 12.34 -30.78
C PRO A 920 -3.28 11.75 -32.17
N SER A 921 -4.01 10.65 -32.33
CA SER A 921 -4.15 9.95 -33.61
C SER A 921 -4.91 10.71 -34.71
N LYS A 922 -5.61 11.81 -34.38
CA LYS A 922 -6.40 12.59 -35.35
C LYS A 922 -5.98 14.05 -35.45
N ASP A 923 -5.56 14.63 -34.34
CA ASP A 923 -5.35 16.07 -34.20
C ASP A 923 -3.86 16.42 -34.03
N ILE A 924 -2.99 15.45 -33.71
CA ILE A 924 -1.57 15.68 -33.45
C ILE A 924 -0.76 15.24 -34.68
N HIS A 925 0.02 16.18 -35.22
CA HIS A 925 0.87 15.96 -36.38
C HIS A 925 1.90 14.83 -36.10
N PRO A 926 2.18 13.93 -37.06
CA PRO A 926 3.15 12.84 -36.88
C PRO A 926 4.54 13.31 -36.39
N HIS A 927 4.94 14.53 -36.73
CA HIS A 927 6.22 15.11 -36.28
C HIS A 927 6.28 15.35 -34.77
N ILE A 928 5.14 15.49 -34.10
CA ILE A 928 5.10 15.63 -32.63
C ILE A 928 5.55 14.33 -31.97
N HIS A 929 5.21 13.18 -32.55
CA HIS A 929 5.69 11.88 -32.09
C HIS A 929 7.21 11.78 -32.21
N GLU A 930 7.72 12.03 -33.40
CA GLU A 930 9.15 11.95 -33.69
C GLU A 930 9.95 12.91 -32.79
N LEU A 931 9.47 14.13 -32.61
CA LEU A 931 10.10 15.11 -31.72
C LEU A 931 10.01 14.71 -30.25
N ALA A 932 8.89 14.13 -29.81
CA ALA A 932 8.75 13.61 -28.45
C ALA A 932 9.66 12.41 -28.19
N GLU A 933 9.86 11.53 -29.18
CA GLU A 933 10.83 10.45 -29.11
C GLU A 933 12.26 10.98 -29.06
N GLN A 934 12.60 12.06 -29.78
CA GLN A 934 13.92 12.68 -29.68
C GLN A 934 14.21 13.28 -28.30
N PHE A 935 13.18 13.75 -27.58
CA PHE A 935 13.33 14.16 -26.18
C PHE A 935 13.55 12.99 -25.22
N MET A 936 13.20 11.77 -25.63
CA MET A 936 13.28 10.57 -24.80
C MET A 936 14.43 9.67 -25.27
N ALA A 937 15.03 8.89 -24.37
CA ALA A 937 15.99 7.88 -24.82
C ALA A 937 15.24 6.76 -25.59
N PRO A 938 15.80 6.20 -26.68
CA PRO A 938 15.11 5.31 -27.64
C PRO A 938 14.75 3.90 -27.12
N GLN A 939 14.47 3.74 -25.83
CA GLN A 939 14.35 2.44 -25.16
C GLN A 939 12.91 1.90 -25.04
N PHE A 940 11.90 2.62 -25.53
CA PHE A 940 10.50 2.20 -25.38
C PHE A 940 9.72 2.42 -26.68
N GLU A 941 9.15 1.35 -27.25
CA GLU A 941 8.08 1.45 -28.25
C GLU A 941 6.85 2.05 -27.56
N LEU A 942 6.40 3.21 -28.03
CA LEU A 942 5.39 4.03 -27.38
C LEU A 942 4.11 4.05 -28.21
N ASP A 943 2.99 3.74 -27.56
CA ASP A 943 1.66 3.78 -28.16
C ASP A 943 1.01 5.17 -27.93
N VAL A 944 1.27 6.10 -28.85
CA VAL A 944 0.75 7.48 -28.78
C VAL A 944 -0.76 7.58 -28.92
N GLU A 945 -1.42 6.55 -29.45
CA GLU A 945 -2.88 6.53 -29.57
C GLU A 945 -3.57 6.64 -28.21
N HIS A 946 -2.85 6.30 -27.14
CA HIS A 946 -3.36 6.31 -25.79
C HIS A 946 -3.27 7.67 -25.11
N ILE A 947 -2.37 8.57 -25.51
CA ILE A 947 -2.20 9.87 -24.86
C ILE A 947 -3.48 10.71 -24.97
N LYS A 948 -3.81 11.43 -23.90
CA LYS A 948 -4.94 12.35 -23.88
C LYS A 948 -4.43 13.76 -23.62
N ALA A 949 -4.73 14.68 -24.54
CA ALA A 949 -4.54 16.10 -24.33
C ALA A 949 -5.90 16.76 -24.11
N VAL A 950 -6.00 17.65 -23.12
CA VAL A 950 -7.19 18.47 -22.91
C VAL A 950 -6.84 19.94 -22.74
N ARG A 951 -7.65 20.77 -23.39
CA ARG A 951 -7.73 22.21 -23.16
C ARG A 951 -8.90 22.49 -22.22
N ILE A 952 -8.65 23.27 -21.19
CA ILE A 952 -9.62 23.59 -20.15
C ILE A 952 -9.72 25.10 -20.03
N THR A 953 -10.95 25.63 -20.11
CA THR A 953 -11.21 27.08 -20.04
C THR A 953 -12.34 27.40 -19.06
N SER A 954 -12.35 28.64 -18.59
CA SER A 954 -13.40 29.15 -17.70
C SER A 954 -14.78 29.08 -18.38
N PRO A 955 -15.86 28.75 -17.64
CA PRO A 955 -17.23 28.76 -18.18
C PRO A 955 -17.67 30.12 -18.75
N SER A 956 -17.08 31.22 -18.27
CA SER A 956 -17.42 32.59 -18.71
C SER A 956 -16.84 32.97 -20.06
N LYS A 957 -15.90 32.17 -20.60
CA LYS A 957 -15.28 32.41 -21.91
C LYS A 957 -16.21 31.87 -23.00
N ILE A 958 -17.22 32.66 -23.37
CA ILE A 958 -18.08 32.40 -24.53
C ILE A 958 -17.24 32.75 -25.76
N GLU A 959 -16.80 31.74 -26.51
CA GLU A 959 -16.20 31.94 -27.84
C GLU A 959 -17.28 32.49 -28.79
N PRO A 960 -17.00 33.55 -29.58
CA PRO A 960 -17.82 33.91 -30.73
C PRO A 960 -17.88 32.81 -31.79
#